data_AF-A0A9P4VLL4-F1
#
_entry.id   AF-A0A9P4VLL4-F1
#
_cell.length_a   1.000
_cell.length_b   1.000
_cell.length_c   1.000
_cell.angle_alpha   90.00
_cell.angle_beta   90.00
_cell.angle_gamma   90.00
#
_symmetry.space_group_name_H-M   'P 1'
#
loop_
_entity.id
_entity.type
_entity.pdbx_description
1 polymer ?
#
loop_
_entity_poly.entity_id
_entity_poly.type
_entity_poly.pdbx_seq_one_letter_code
_entity_poly.pdbx_strand_id
1 'polypeptide(L)'
;MEVDTRSLMKRKYEQHEHEHEQLNTSKPSAFFKPVAGRKHTLTVALPGSIIANAQNHDLKTYLAGKIGRALAVFCVDEIVIFDDGQRQNHRQAQNRTHQSRRHDDNDDEYSGWSDPDHFLEHLLSYLECPPHLRKSLFPMHPNLSQAGKLPSLDMPHHLRSDEWCPYREGITVDQGSADSSEIKKRKPSNITAGNTTLVDAGFPSLVRLEPPPLASIPVNTRLTLKFRSETDPGIYTNLTAEAVGPDTPREEKGYYWGYSIRRASGIHAVFSECPYFNGYSFSIGTSERGQPIDTCISRLCGLAKQNEMGGEPVFKNVLIVFGGVAGLEAAVKFDSENLAEISIGRDNPTELFDLWVNLQPTQGSRTIRTEEAVWLGLAKLEGASSTLSERNKPTTPQLHRLFSGAHLDDQSIYHDDLHDGDIEANSERESESMKRDSNDSGSEADSAEEEKNSKAELEVRDGIADEHDVEALPTHLEEKHTNGSIKDPNLVTWESPEDPANPKNWPMKRKWAATFIVSAFTFISPVSSSMVAPALNSVGTDFGIHNEIEIAMVLSIFVLAYAIGPLILGPLSEIYGRIVILQLANLFYLAFNIGCGFATSKGQMMAFRFLSGLGGSALLAIGGGVLSDCWTADQRGKAVGIYSLAPLLGPAAGPVAGGFITENTTWRWVFWATSILDAAIQIAGLFFLQETYAPTLLERKAQRLRKETGNNALHTEYDNKNKALSKILSTALVRPFRLLGTQPIVQVLAVYMGYLYGTMYLVLSTFPALWEIRYGESIDIGGLNYISLGLGFFMGAQITAPLNDIIYRRLKKRNNNIGRPEFRVPLMVPAAFMVPVGIFWYSWSAQVKIHWIMPNIGAFIFAAGSIVGFQGIQTYLVDAYTRFAASAVAAATVLRSIAGFSFPLFAPNMYKALDYGWGGSVLGFCAIVLGVPAPFLLWMFGEKLRGKSKFAAGS
;
A
#
# COMPACT_ATOMS: atom_id res chain seq x y z
N MET A 1 -59.21 33.22 -2.91
CA MET A 1 -58.09 34.16 -2.66
C MET A 1 -56.86 33.29 -2.43
N GLU A 2 -56.37 32.71 -3.51
CA GLU A 2 -55.20 31.82 -3.55
C GLU A 2 -53.95 32.71 -3.56
N VAL A 3 -53.14 32.61 -2.51
CA VAL A 3 -51.83 33.25 -2.45
C VAL A 3 -50.77 32.17 -2.61
N ASP A 4 -50.44 31.97 -3.88
CA ASP A 4 -49.16 31.60 -4.49
C ASP A 4 -48.03 31.00 -3.61
N THR A 5 -48.12 29.69 -3.37
CA THR A 5 -47.07 28.84 -2.79
C THR A 5 -45.87 28.62 -3.73
N ARG A 6 -45.93 29.03 -5.02
CA ARG A 6 -44.78 28.94 -5.94
C ARG A 6 -43.74 30.03 -5.71
N SER A 7 -44.13 31.20 -5.19
CA SER A 7 -43.21 32.30 -4.92
C SER A 7 -42.24 32.04 -3.75
N LEU A 8 -42.67 31.26 -2.75
CA LEU A 8 -41.86 30.90 -1.58
C LEU A 8 -40.85 29.78 -1.87
N MET A 9 -41.18 28.84 -2.79
CA MET A 9 -40.20 27.85 -3.24
C MET A 9 -39.12 28.46 -4.13
N LYS A 10 -39.48 29.45 -4.97
CA LYS A 10 -38.51 30.12 -5.85
C LYS A 10 -37.52 30.99 -5.08
N ARG A 11 -37.97 31.71 -4.04
CA ARG A 11 -37.08 32.46 -3.13
C ARG A 11 -36.17 31.58 -2.28
N LYS A 12 -36.60 30.37 -1.90
CA LYS A 12 -35.72 29.42 -1.19
C LYS A 12 -34.68 28.76 -2.10
N TYR A 13 -34.93 28.69 -3.41
CA TYR A 13 -33.95 28.22 -4.38
C TYR A 13 -32.95 29.33 -4.76
N GLU A 14 -33.41 30.57 -4.93
CA GLU A 14 -32.55 31.71 -5.30
C GLU A 14 -31.72 32.27 -4.12
N GLN A 15 -32.14 32.09 -2.86
CA GLN A 15 -31.36 32.52 -1.69
C GLN A 15 -30.24 31.53 -1.27
N HIS A 16 -30.21 30.33 -1.83
CA HIS A 16 -29.12 29.37 -1.57
C HIS A 16 -27.95 29.48 -2.56
N GLU A 17 -28.04 30.32 -3.60
CA GLU A 17 -26.94 30.52 -4.57
C GLU A 17 -25.91 31.58 -4.16
N HIS A 18 -26.15 32.38 -3.11
CA HIS A 18 -25.25 33.49 -2.75
C HIS A 18 -24.59 33.43 -1.37
N GLU A 19 -24.84 32.39 -0.57
CA GLU A 19 -24.15 32.20 0.70
C GLU A 19 -23.66 30.75 0.82
N HIS A 20 -22.33 30.60 0.80
CA HIS A 20 -21.55 29.36 0.81
C HIS A 20 -21.44 28.61 -0.53
N GLU A 21 -20.47 29.03 -1.34
CA GLU A 21 -19.79 28.15 -2.30
C GLU A 21 -18.97 27.12 -1.49
N GLN A 22 -19.65 26.20 -0.80
CA GLN A 22 -19.04 25.00 -0.23
C GLN A 22 -18.56 24.16 -1.41
N LEU A 23 -17.24 24.03 -1.54
CA LEU A 23 -16.56 23.20 -2.53
C LEU A 23 -17.18 21.80 -2.54
N ASN A 24 -18.01 21.51 -3.55
CA ASN A 24 -18.62 20.20 -3.70
C ASN A 24 -17.59 19.24 -4.31
N THR A 25 -16.87 18.52 -3.45
CA THR A 25 -15.81 17.58 -3.84
C THR A 25 -16.33 16.23 -4.30
N SER A 26 -17.66 16.01 -4.33
CA SER A 26 -18.25 14.72 -4.73
C SER A 26 -18.38 14.55 -6.24
N LYS A 27 -18.02 15.56 -7.03
CA LYS A 27 -17.93 15.50 -8.50
C LYS A 27 -16.51 15.85 -8.91
N PRO A 28 -15.90 15.15 -9.88
CA PRO A 28 -14.59 15.51 -10.36
C PRO A 28 -14.60 16.96 -10.86
N SER A 29 -13.51 17.67 -10.60
CA SER A 29 -13.35 19.11 -10.84
C SER A 29 -13.27 19.51 -12.33
N ALA A 30 -13.77 18.69 -13.26
CA ALA A 30 -13.72 18.96 -14.68
C ALA A 30 -14.80 19.97 -15.16
N PHE A 31 -15.45 20.72 -14.27
CA PHE A 31 -16.15 21.95 -14.65
C PHE A 31 -15.18 23.12 -14.81
N PHE A 32 -14.23 22.96 -15.74
CA PHE A 32 -13.53 24.09 -16.32
C PHE A 32 -14.53 24.87 -17.19
N LYS A 33 -14.86 26.10 -16.78
CA LYS A 33 -15.69 27.03 -17.57
C LYS A 33 -14.78 28.08 -18.20
N PRO A 34 -14.13 27.80 -19.34
CA PRO A 34 -13.28 28.78 -19.99
C PRO A 34 -14.11 30.00 -20.42
N VAL A 35 -13.51 31.18 -20.27
CA VAL A 35 -14.18 32.48 -20.48
C VAL A 35 -14.01 32.97 -21.94
N ALA A 36 -13.01 32.46 -22.67
CA ALA A 36 -12.72 32.82 -24.04
C ALA A 36 -11.97 31.70 -24.78
N GLY A 37 -12.13 31.64 -26.10
CA GLY A 37 -11.42 30.72 -27.00
C GLY A 37 -9.90 30.87 -26.96
N ARG A 38 -9.19 29.74 -27.09
CA ARG A 38 -7.72 29.66 -27.04
C ARG A 38 -7.16 29.36 -28.43
N LYS A 39 -6.44 30.33 -29.02
CA LYS A 39 -5.80 30.19 -30.35
C LYS A 39 -4.33 29.77 -30.31
N HIS A 40 -3.74 29.70 -29.12
CA HIS A 40 -2.34 29.32 -28.95
C HIS A 40 -2.22 27.83 -28.61
N THR A 41 -1.12 27.21 -29.06
CA THR A 41 -0.83 25.79 -28.85
C THR A 41 0.50 25.61 -28.12
N LEU A 42 0.56 24.57 -27.30
CA LEU A 42 1.77 24.12 -26.62
C LEU A 42 2.11 22.71 -27.10
N THR A 43 3.26 22.59 -27.76
CA THR A 43 3.83 21.32 -28.21
C THR A 43 4.99 20.92 -27.32
N VAL A 44 5.00 19.65 -26.88
CA VAL A 44 6.13 19.07 -26.15
C VAL A 44 6.74 17.93 -26.98
N ALA A 45 8.03 18.04 -27.30
CA ALA A 45 8.77 16.99 -27.98
C ALA A 45 9.63 16.19 -26.99
N LEU A 46 9.51 14.87 -27.03
CA LEU A 46 10.14 13.92 -26.12
C LEU A 46 10.78 12.77 -26.92
N PRO A 47 11.99 12.31 -26.59
CA PRO A 47 12.52 11.12 -27.25
C PRO A 47 11.96 9.83 -26.64
N GLY A 48 11.75 8.78 -27.44
CA GLY A 48 11.32 7.48 -26.88
C GLY A 48 12.40 6.82 -26.01
N SER A 49 13.66 7.23 -26.12
CA SER A 49 14.75 6.73 -25.26
C SER A 49 14.52 6.97 -23.76
N ILE A 50 13.61 7.89 -23.37
CA ILE A 50 13.26 8.15 -21.95
C ILE A 50 12.86 6.86 -21.23
N ILE A 51 12.10 5.99 -21.89
CA ILE A 51 11.66 4.71 -21.32
C ILE A 51 12.65 3.56 -21.59
N ALA A 52 13.70 3.79 -22.37
CA ALA A 52 14.67 2.74 -22.71
C ALA A 52 15.47 2.27 -21.48
N ASN A 53 15.70 3.16 -20.50
CA ASN A 53 16.38 2.84 -19.24
C ASN A 53 15.55 2.03 -18.23
N ALA A 54 14.24 1.86 -18.45
CA ALA A 54 13.39 1.09 -17.54
C ALA A 54 13.61 -0.41 -17.74
N GLN A 55 13.82 -1.13 -16.63
CA GLN A 55 14.24 -2.54 -16.63
C GLN A 55 13.16 -3.52 -17.09
N ASN A 56 11.89 -3.19 -16.85
CA ASN A 56 10.75 -4.07 -17.14
C ASN A 56 9.66 -3.27 -17.88
N HIS A 57 8.82 -3.97 -18.65
CA HIS A 57 7.68 -3.39 -19.38
C HIS A 57 6.76 -2.57 -18.46
N ASP A 58 6.50 -3.08 -17.25
CA ASP A 58 5.76 -2.39 -16.18
C ASP A 58 6.25 -0.98 -15.88
N LEU A 59 7.57 -0.84 -15.75
CA LEU A 59 8.18 0.44 -15.39
C LEU A 59 8.15 1.40 -16.58
N LYS A 60 8.27 0.89 -17.83
CA LYS A 60 8.08 1.70 -19.05
C LYS A 60 6.67 2.27 -19.11
N THR A 61 5.66 1.44 -18.86
CA THR A 61 4.25 1.86 -18.82
C THR A 61 3.98 2.88 -17.72
N TYR A 62 4.55 2.68 -16.52
CA TYR A 62 4.42 3.64 -15.42
C TYR A 62 5.08 4.99 -15.72
N LEU A 63 6.26 5.01 -16.35
CA LEU A 63 6.94 6.24 -16.75
C LEU A 63 6.17 6.99 -17.84
N ALA A 64 5.69 6.28 -18.86
CA ALA A 64 4.81 6.86 -19.89
C ALA A 64 3.55 7.48 -19.27
N GLY A 65 2.93 6.79 -18.30
CA GLY A 65 1.78 7.30 -17.55
C GLY A 65 2.08 8.58 -16.76
N LYS A 66 3.26 8.67 -16.12
CA LYS A 66 3.69 9.89 -15.42
C LYS A 66 3.85 11.08 -16.36
N ILE A 67 4.43 10.84 -17.53
CA ILE A 67 4.62 11.84 -18.58
C ILE A 67 3.26 12.29 -19.10
N GLY A 68 2.41 11.35 -19.52
CA GLY A 68 1.08 11.66 -20.03
C GLY A 68 0.21 12.44 -19.04
N ARG A 69 0.32 12.13 -17.74
CA ARG A 69 -0.34 12.92 -16.68
C ARG A 69 0.21 14.33 -16.57
N ALA A 70 1.53 14.52 -16.65
CA ALA A 70 2.13 15.86 -16.63
C ALA A 70 1.60 16.70 -17.78
N LEU A 71 1.64 16.16 -18.99
CA LEU A 71 1.24 16.83 -20.22
C LEU A 71 -0.25 17.22 -20.18
N ALA A 72 -1.11 16.34 -19.66
CA ALA A 72 -2.53 16.66 -19.46
C ALA A 72 -2.76 17.74 -18.39
N VAL A 73 -2.02 17.69 -17.27
CA VAL A 73 -2.17 18.66 -16.18
C VAL A 73 -1.80 20.08 -16.61
N PHE A 74 -0.82 20.23 -17.50
CA PHE A 74 -0.40 21.52 -18.04
C PHE A 74 -1.02 21.85 -19.41
N CYS A 75 -2.10 21.15 -19.79
CA CYS A 75 -2.88 21.42 -20.99
C CYS A 75 -2.06 21.45 -22.31
N VAL A 76 -1.10 20.52 -22.46
CA VAL A 76 -0.30 20.38 -23.69
C VAL A 76 -1.17 19.91 -24.84
N ASP A 77 -1.05 20.54 -26.02
CA ASP A 77 -1.89 20.29 -27.20
C ASP A 77 -1.32 19.22 -28.15
N GLU A 78 0.01 19.15 -28.29
CA GLU A 78 0.68 18.21 -29.19
C GLU A 78 1.87 17.58 -28.47
N ILE A 79 2.04 16.28 -28.63
CA ILE A 79 3.20 15.51 -28.18
C ILE A 79 3.92 14.99 -29.41
N VAL A 80 5.19 15.35 -29.57
CA VAL A 80 6.03 14.81 -30.65
C VAL A 80 7.03 13.83 -30.06
N ILE A 81 6.98 12.58 -30.51
CA ILE A 81 7.92 11.54 -30.08
C ILE A 81 8.98 11.38 -31.16
N PHE A 82 10.24 11.67 -30.86
CA PHE A 82 11.32 11.64 -31.85
C PHE A 82 12.40 10.60 -31.53
N ASP A 83 12.96 9.97 -32.56
CA ASP A 83 14.12 9.09 -32.39
C ASP A 83 15.38 9.94 -32.12
N ASP A 84 16.07 9.68 -31.02
CA ASP A 84 17.33 10.35 -30.66
C ASP A 84 18.58 9.53 -31.00
N GLY A 85 18.42 8.45 -31.77
CA GLY A 85 19.49 7.58 -32.24
C GLY A 85 19.97 6.56 -31.22
N GLN A 86 19.38 6.52 -30.01
CA GLN A 86 19.78 5.55 -28.98
C GLN A 86 19.20 4.14 -29.22
N ARG A 87 18.27 3.99 -30.16
CA ARG A 87 17.64 2.71 -30.52
C ARG A 87 18.65 1.62 -30.91
N GLN A 88 19.69 1.96 -31.68
CA GLN A 88 20.72 1.00 -32.13
C GLN A 88 21.66 0.56 -31.01
N ASN A 89 22.02 1.48 -30.11
CA ASN A 89 22.85 1.19 -28.94
C ASN A 89 22.16 0.17 -28.02
N HIS A 90 20.84 0.29 -27.85
CA HIS A 90 20.04 -0.66 -27.08
C HIS A 90 19.91 -2.04 -27.75
N ARG A 91 19.74 -2.11 -29.08
CA ARG A 91 19.78 -3.40 -29.82
C ARG A 91 21.14 -4.11 -29.70
N GLN A 92 22.26 -3.38 -29.71
CA GLN A 92 23.59 -3.98 -29.52
C GLN A 92 23.87 -4.41 -28.08
N ALA A 93 23.32 -3.69 -27.09
CA ALA A 93 23.37 -4.06 -25.66
C ALA A 93 22.66 -5.40 -25.40
N GLN A 94 21.43 -5.56 -25.92
CA GLN A 94 20.66 -6.81 -25.83
C GLN A 94 21.36 -7.99 -26.51
N ASN A 95 21.99 -7.78 -27.68
CA ASN A 95 22.71 -8.86 -28.37
C ASN A 95 23.97 -9.34 -27.63
N ARG A 96 24.50 -8.59 -26.66
CA ARG A 96 25.62 -9.05 -25.81
C ARG A 96 25.17 -9.88 -24.61
N THR A 97 23.99 -9.59 -24.07
CA THR A 97 23.39 -10.35 -22.96
C THR A 97 22.71 -11.64 -23.46
N HIS A 98 22.24 -11.68 -24.71
CA HIS A 98 21.56 -12.83 -25.32
C HIS A 98 22.46 -13.88 -26.00
N GLN A 99 23.68 -14.15 -25.52
CA GLN A 99 24.44 -15.34 -25.95
C GLN A 99 23.99 -16.65 -25.26
N SER A 100 23.01 -16.61 -24.35
CA SER A 100 22.53 -17.79 -23.59
C SER A 100 21.09 -18.25 -23.86
N ARG A 101 20.32 -17.61 -24.74
CA ARG A 101 18.97 -18.09 -25.09
C ARG A 101 18.73 -17.98 -26.59
N ARG A 102 18.95 -19.09 -27.29
CA ARG A 102 18.39 -19.35 -28.62
C ARG A 102 17.08 -20.11 -28.45
N HIS A 103 15.95 -19.43 -28.54
CA HIS A 103 14.81 -19.88 -29.35
C HIS A 103 13.67 -18.84 -29.39
N ASP A 104 13.20 -18.58 -30.61
CA ASP A 104 11.87 -18.09 -31.00
C ASP A 104 11.49 -16.63 -30.72
N ASP A 105 12.26 -15.67 -31.24
CA ASP A 105 11.73 -14.32 -31.50
C ASP A 105 11.44 -14.18 -33.00
N ASN A 106 10.15 -14.01 -33.35
CA ASN A 106 9.79 -13.31 -34.57
C ASN A 106 10.22 -11.85 -34.39
N ASP A 107 11.29 -11.44 -35.07
CA ASP A 107 11.88 -10.09 -35.05
C ASP A 107 10.91 -8.93 -35.47
N ASP A 108 9.65 -9.25 -35.77
CA ASP A 108 8.63 -8.34 -36.31
C ASP A 108 7.65 -7.78 -35.26
N GLU A 109 7.72 -8.19 -33.98
CA GLU A 109 6.76 -7.75 -32.94
C GLU A 109 7.16 -6.42 -32.27
N TYR A 110 6.37 -5.37 -32.50
CA TYR A 110 6.61 -3.96 -32.12
C TYR A 110 6.47 -3.69 -30.60
N SER A 111 7.38 -4.24 -29.80
CA SER A 111 7.47 -4.08 -28.34
C SER A 111 8.23 -2.82 -27.88
N GLY A 112 8.04 -2.40 -26.61
CA GLY A 112 8.77 -1.27 -25.99
C GLY A 112 10.29 -1.44 -25.81
N TRP A 113 10.84 -2.53 -26.35
CA TRP A 113 12.27 -2.82 -26.45
C TRP A 113 12.78 -2.68 -27.87
N SER A 114 12.01 -3.12 -28.86
CA SER A 114 12.36 -3.05 -30.28
C SER A 114 12.12 -1.65 -30.88
N ASP A 115 11.07 -0.98 -30.43
CA ASP A 115 10.68 0.38 -30.84
C ASP A 115 10.09 1.18 -29.66
N PRO A 116 10.95 1.84 -28.85
CA PRO A 116 10.49 2.62 -27.70
C PRO A 116 9.65 3.85 -28.12
N ASP A 117 9.87 4.38 -29.32
CA ASP A 117 9.14 5.56 -29.83
C ASP A 117 7.67 5.19 -30.09
N HIS A 118 7.43 4.10 -30.82
CA HIS A 118 6.08 3.59 -31.05
C HIS A 118 5.41 3.11 -29.77
N PHE A 119 6.15 2.48 -28.86
CA PHE A 119 5.58 2.07 -27.58
C PHE A 119 5.06 3.26 -26.76
N LEU A 120 5.83 4.35 -26.70
CA LEU A 120 5.42 5.58 -26.03
C LEU A 120 4.23 6.23 -26.75
N GLU A 121 4.24 6.26 -28.09
CA GLU A 121 3.13 6.77 -28.92
C GLU A 121 1.83 6.01 -28.64
N HIS A 122 1.90 4.69 -28.63
CA HIS A 122 0.76 3.81 -28.45
C HIS A 122 0.14 3.96 -27.05
N LEU A 123 0.97 4.05 -26.00
CA LEU A 123 0.51 4.25 -24.62
C LEU A 123 -0.09 5.64 -24.38
N LEU A 124 0.54 6.69 -24.89
CA LEU A 124 0.01 8.05 -24.75
C LEU A 124 -1.30 8.21 -25.54
N SER A 125 -1.42 7.58 -26.70
CA SER A 125 -2.65 7.60 -27.51
C SER A 125 -3.80 6.89 -26.78
N TYR A 126 -3.50 5.76 -26.15
CA TYR A 126 -4.47 5.06 -25.31
C TYR A 126 -4.91 5.89 -24.10
N LEU A 127 -3.96 6.58 -23.46
CA LEU A 127 -4.21 7.40 -22.28
C LEU A 127 -5.04 8.65 -22.60
N GLU A 128 -4.80 9.27 -23.77
CA GLU A 128 -5.58 10.40 -24.25
C GLU A 128 -7.02 10.04 -24.61
N CYS A 129 -7.22 8.84 -25.17
CA CYS A 129 -8.51 8.41 -25.66
C CYS A 129 -9.55 8.31 -24.53
N PRO A 130 -10.77 8.88 -24.72
CA PRO A 130 -11.88 8.71 -23.78
C PRO A 130 -12.21 7.23 -23.50
N PRO A 131 -12.52 6.85 -22.24
CA PRO A 131 -12.71 5.45 -21.85
C PRO A 131 -13.73 4.68 -22.70
N HIS A 132 -14.86 5.31 -23.07
CA HIS A 132 -15.92 4.67 -23.87
C HIS A 132 -15.51 4.36 -25.31
N LEU A 133 -14.44 4.99 -25.83
CA LEU A 133 -13.95 4.77 -27.19
C LEU A 133 -12.79 3.78 -27.27
N ARG A 134 -12.14 3.47 -26.15
CA ARG A 134 -10.90 2.65 -26.13
C ARG A 134 -11.10 1.27 -26.73
N LYS A 135 -12.21 0.60 -26.38
CA LYS A 135 -12.55 -0.75 -26.87
C LYS A 135 -12.69 -0.80 -28.40
N SER A 136 -13.11 0.30 -29.03
CA SER A 136 -13.35 0.37 -30.47
C SER A 136 -12.13 0.86 -31.27
N LEU A 137 -11.29 1.71 -30.67
CA LEU A 137 -10.13 2.31 -31.33
C LEU A 137 -8.82 1.55 -31.10
N PHE A 138 -8.70 0.83 -29.97
CA PHE A 138 -7.49 0.10 -29.61
C PHE A 138 -7.79 -1.40 -29.54
N PRO A 139 -7.39 -2.19 -30.55
CA PRO A 139 -7.44 -3.64 -30.44
C PRO A 139 -6.46 -4.13 -29.36
N MET A 140 -6.67 -5.35 -28.86
CA MET A 140 -5.74 -5.98 -27.91
C MET A 140 -4.34 -6.04 -28.54
N HIS A 141 -3.39 -5.32 -27.93
CA HIS A 141 -2.01 -5.19 -28.40
C HIS A 141 -1.05 -5.43 -27.23
N PRO A 142 0.11 -6.12 -27.43
CA PRO A 142 1.07 -6.40 -26.36
C PRO A 142 1.52 -5.17 -25.57
N ASN A 143 1.69 -4.04 -26.26
CA ASN A 143 2.04 -2.75 -25.63
C ASN A 143 1.04 -2.29 -24.55
N LEU A 144 -0.23 -2.71 -24.65
CA LEU A 144 -1.31 -2.35 -23.73
C LEU A 144 -1.58 -3.41 -22.65
N SER A 145 -0.81 -4.51 -22.60
CA SER A 145 -0.93 -5.57 -21.59
C SER A 145 -0.93 -5.06 -20.15
N GLN A 146 -0.20 -3.97 -19.89
CA GLN A 146 -0.06 -3.33 -18.57
C GLN A 146 -0.83 -2.00 -18.47
N ALA A 147 -1.77 -1.72 -19.37
CA ALA A 147 -2.51 -0.45 -19.42
C ALA A 147 -3.27 -0.14 -18.12
N GLY A 148 -3.62 -1.16 -17.31
CA GLY A 148 -4.22 -0.99 -15.99
C GLY A 148 -3.32 -0.26 -14.96
N LYS A 149 -2.02 -0.10 -15.23
CA LYS A 149 -1.07 0.66 -14.39
C LYS A 149 -0.99 2.13 -14.76
N LEU A 150 -1.58 2.54 -15.89
CA LEU A 150 -1.64 3.95 -16.28
C LEU A 150 -2.54 4.72 -15.30
N PRO A 151 -2.19 5.97 -14.94
CA PRO A 151 -3.04 6.79 -14.10
C PRO A 151 -4.35 7.13 -14.84
N SER A 152 -5.45 7.29 -14.11
CA SER A 152 -6.63 7.91 -14.70
C SER A 152 -6.35 9.38 -15.03
N LEU A 153 -6.72 9.80 -16.24
CA LEU A 153 -6.75 11.20 -16.63
C LEU A 153 -8.21 11.60 -16.73
N ASP A 154 -8.66 12.56 -15.93
CA ASP A 154 -10.01 13.09 -16.01
C ASP A 154 -9.99 14.39 -16.84
N MET A 155 -9.85 14.23 -18.15
CA MET A 155 -9.77 15.36 -19.09
C MET A 155 -11.17 15.84 -19.50
N PRO A 156 -11.36 17.10 -19.92
CA PRO A 156 -12.69 17.63 -20.23
C PRO A 156 -13.47 16.89 -21.33
N HIS A 157 -12.81 16.09 -22.17
CA HIS A 157 -13.45 15.22 -23.16
C HIS A 157 -13.71 13.78 -22.67
N HIS A 158 -13.31 13.42 -21.45
CA HIS A 158 -13.55 12.12 -20.79
C HIS A 158 -14.90 12.12 -20.05
N LEU A 159 -15.94 12.60 -20.72
CA LEU A 159 -17.26 12.81 -20.14
C LEU A 159 -17.97 11.48 -19.88
N ARG A 160 -18.61 11.38 -18.71
CA ARG A 160 -19.49 10.25 -18.37
C ARG A 160 -20.80 10.28 -19.13
N SER A 161 -21.53 9.17 -19.11
CA SER A 161 -22.84 9.07 -19.75
C SER A 161 -23.89 10.06 -19.22
N ASP A 162 -23.76 10.51 -17.97
CA ASP A 162 -24.69 11.43 -17.29
C ASP A 162 -24.24 12.90 -17.34
N GLU A 163 -23.01 13.18 -17.79
CA GLU A 163 -22.45 14.53 -17.87
C GLU A 163 -22.73 15.18 -19.23
N TRP A 164 -23.12 16.46 -19.21
CA TRP A 164 -23.39 17.26 -20.40
C TRP A 164 -22.26 18.25 -20.69
N CYS A 165 -21.81 18.26 -21.95
CA CYS A 165 -20.95 19.30 -22.50
C CYS A 165 -21.42 19.60 -23.94
N PRO A 166 -21.39 20.87 -24.40
CA PRO A 166 -21.72 21.21 -25.78
C PRO A 166 -20.82 20.53 -26.83
N TYR A 167 -19.67 20.02 -26.41
CA TYR A 167 -18.76 19.22 -27.22
C TYR A 167 -18.60 17.82 -26.65
N ARG A 168 -18.43 16.81 -27.51
CA ARG A 168 -18.18 15.42 -27.06
C ARG A 168 -17.48 14.60 -28.13
N GLU A 169 -16.69 13.63 -27.69
CA GLU A 169 -16.05 12.66 -28.58
C GLU A 169 -16.97 11.45 -28.83
N GLY A 170 -17.04 11.00 -30.08
CA GLY A 170 -17.82 9.83 -30.46
C GLY A 170 -17.21 9.05 -31.61
N ILE A 171 -17.79 7.88 -31.90
CA ILE A 171 -17.35 7.01 -32.99
C ILE A 171 -18.53 6.64 -33.90
N THR A 172 -18.31 6.62 -35.21
CA THR A 172 -19.34 6.24 -36.19
C THR A 172 -19.69 4.75 -36.10
N VAL A 173 -20.98 4.45 -36.11
CA VAL A 173 -21.51 3.08 -35.99
C VAL A 173 -22.26 2.69 -37.26
N ASP A 174 -22.13 1.42 -37.65
CA ASP A 174 -22.86 0.83 -38.79
C ASP A 174 -24.36 0.67 -38.49
N GLN A 175 -25.20 0.97 -39.48
CA GLN A 175 -26.66 0.85 -39.36
C GLN A 175 -27.15 -0.61 -39.50
N GLY A 176 -26.33 -1.53 -40.05
CA GLY A 176 -26.73 -2.89 -40.41
C GLY A 176 -26.25 -4.04 -39.51
N SER A 177 -25.19 -3.87 -38.72
CA SER A 177 -24.58 -4.95 -37.92
C SER A 177 -25.13 -5.02 -36.49
N ALA A 178 -26.34 -5.55 -36.37
CA ALA A 178 -26.98 -5.87 -35.08
C ALA A 178 -26.41 -7.16 -34.43
N ASP A 179 -25.09 -7.31 -34.30
CA ASP A 179 -24.49 -8.52 -33.70
C ASP A 179 -23.43 -8.32 -32.61
N SER A 180 -23.12 -7.09 -32.22
CA SER A 180 -22.45 -6.82 -30.94
C SER A 180 -23.49 -6.76 -29.80
N SER A 181 -23.40 -7.69 -28.85
CA SER A 181 -24.31 -7.90 -27.71
C SER A 181 -24.55 -6.67 -26.81
N GLU A 182 -23.68 -5.67 -26.84
CA GLU A 182 -23.82 -4.41 -26.08
C GLU A 182 -24.75 -3.38 -26.73
N ILE A 183 -24.79 -3.31 -28.07
CA ILE A 183 -25.61 -2.32 -28.81
C ILE A 183 -27.11 -2.69 -28.74
N LYS A 184 -27.44 -3.97 -28.54
CA LYS A 184 -28.84 -4.47 -28.44
C LYS A 184 -29.64 -3.88 -27.26
N LYS A 185 -29.00 -3.31 -26.23
CA LYS A 185 -29.69 -2.65 -25.10
C LYS A 185 -30.06 -1.19 -25.35
N ARG A 186 -29.39 -0.51 -26.29
CA ARG A 186 -29.61 0.92 -26.62
C ARG A 186 -30.52 1.02 -27.84
N LYS A 187 -31.80 0.68 -27.68
CA LYS A 187 -32.77 0.70 -28.80
C LYS A 187 -32.92 2.12 -29.36
N PRO A 188 -32.82 2.33 -30.69
CA PRO A 188 -33.30 3.56 -31.31
C PRO A 188 -34.83 3.59 -31.27
N SER A 189 -35.41 4.66 -30.73
CA SER A 189 -36.83 4.94 -30.89
C SER A 189 -37.12 5.30 -32.35
N ASN A 190 -37.79 4.43 -33.09
CA ASN A 190 -38.45 4.66 -34.39
C ASN A 190 -37.78 5.71 -35.30
N ILE A 191 -36.79 5.33 -36.11
CA ILE A 191 -36.23 6.21 -37.14
C ILE A 191 -36.35 5.55 -38.52
N THR A 192 -37.08 6.22 -39.40
CA THR A 192 -37.29 5.89 -40.81
C THR A 192 -36.00 6.11 -41.61
N ALA A 193 -35.70 5.19 -42.53
CA ALA A 193 -34.52 5.17 -43.37
C ALA A 193 -34.28 6.51 -44.10
N GLY A 194 -33.24 7.21 -43.68
CA GLY A 194 -32.62 8.34 -44.37
C GLY A 194 -31.12 8.32 -44.09
N ASN A 195 -30.32 8.68 -45.09
CA ASN A 195 -28.85 8.66 -45.18
C ASN A 195 -28.13 9.41 -44.03
N THR A 196 -28.26 8.94 -42.79
CA THR A 196 -27.86 9.69 -41.60
C THR A 196 -26.89 8.87 -40.75
N THR A 197 -25.64 9.31 -40.72
CA THR A 197 -24.59 8.68 -39.92
C THR A 197 -24.93 8.76 -38.44
N LEU A 198 -24.89 7.61 -37.77
CA LEU A 198 -25.10 7.49 -36.32
C LEU A 198 -23.74 7.45 -35.62
N VAL A 199 -23.66 8.08 -34.45
CA VAL A 199 -22.43 8.19 -33.66
C VAL A 199 -22.71 7.75 -32.22
N ASP A 200 -21.89 6.84 -31.70
CA ASP A 200 -21.86 6.52 -30.27
C ASP A 200 -20.96 7.54 -29.56
N ALA A 201 -21.58 8.42 -28.79
CA ALA A 201 -20.89 9.43 -27.99
C ALA A 201 -20.82 9.06 -26.50
N GLY A 202 -21.18 7.83 -26.11
CA GLY A 202 -21.23 7.41 -24.70
C GLY A 202 -22.53 7.79 -23.97
N PHE A 203 -23.52 8.33 -24.68
CA PHE A 203 -24.87 8.52 -24.14
C PHE A 203 -25.68 7.21 -24.16
N PRO A 204 -26.79 7.13 -23.40
CA PRO A 204 -27.72 5.99 -23.47
C PRO A 204 -28.36 5.79 -24.86
N SER A 205 -28.42 6.83 -25.69
CA SER A 205 -28.93 6.77 -27.07
C SER A 205 -27.88 7.27 -28.07
N LEU A 206 -27.94 6.76 -29.31
CA LEU A 206 -27.04 7.17 -30.39
C LEU A 206 -27.36 8.60 -30.86
N VAL A 207 -26.32 9.34 -31.23
CA VAL A 207 -26.40 10.72 -31.72
C VAL A 207 -26.49 10.71 -33.24
N ARG A 208 -27.36 11.54 -33.80
CA ARG A 208 -27.52 11.71 -35.25
C ARG A 208 -26.74 12.93 -35.74
N LEU A 209 -25.97 12.77 -36.82
CA LEU A 209 -25.29 13.90 -37.43
C LEU A 209 -26.26 14.80 -38.23
N GLU A 210 -26.21 16.10 -37.96
CA GLU A 210 -26.91 17.16 -38.72
C GLU A 210 -26.00 18.39 -38.92
N PRO A 211 -25.84 18.91 -40.16
CA PRO A 211 -26.41 18.41 -41.42
C PRO A 211 -25.83 17.04 -41.83
N PRO A 212 -26.56 16.23 -42.62
CA PRO A 212 -26.03 14.96 -43.11
C PRO A 212 -24.78 15.22 -43.98
N PRO A 213 -23.67 14.48 -43.76
CA PRO A 213 -22.44 14.72 -44.49
C PRO A 213 -22.61 14.43 -45.98
N LEU A 214 -21.89 15.18 -46.83
CA LEU A 214 -21.91 15.02 -48.29
C LEU A 214 -21.49 13.62 -48.76
N ALA A 215 -20.67 12.93 -47.95
CA ALA A 215 -20.24 11.56 -48.13
C ALA A 215 -20.41 10.76 -46.83
N SER A 216 -20.72 9.47 -46.94
CA SER A 216 -20.82 8.58 -45.78
C SER A 216 -19.45 8.48 -45.10
N ILE A 217 -19.37 8.93 -43.84
CA ILE A 217 -18.16 8.77 -43.03
C ILE A 217 -17.96 7.28 -42.76
N PRO A 218 -16.73 6.73 -42.91
CA PRO A 218 -16.46 5.32 -42.62
C PRO A 218 -16.85 4.95 -41.19
N VAL A 219 -17.26 3.69 -40.98
CA VAL A 219 -17.53 3.13 -39.64
C VAL A 219 -16.23 3.10 -38.83
N ASN A 220 -16.31 3.20 -37.50
CA ASN A 220 -15.17 3.26 -36.58
C ASN A 220 -14.29 4.51 -36.72
N THR A 221 -14.82 5.61 -37.26
CA THR A 221 -14.14 6.90 -37.32
C THR A 221 -14.42 7.71 -36.07
N ARG A 222 -13.38 8.13 -35.34
CA ARG A 222 -13.47 9.06 -34.21
C ARG A 222 -13.84 10.46 -34.70
N LEU A 223 -14.85 11.08 -34.10
CA LEU A 223 -15.37 12.40 -34.43
C LEU A 223 -15.57 13.26 -33.18
N THR A 224 -15.25 14.54 -33.29
CA THR A 224 -15.64 15.56 -32.32
C THR A 224 -17.02 16.11 -32.70
N LEU A 225 -17.97 16.01 -31.78
CA LEU A 225 -19.35 16.43 -31.96
C LEU A 225 -19.62 17.77 -31.27
N LYS A 226 -20.38 18.64 -31.92
CA LYS A 226 -20.91 19.89 -31.38
C LYS A 226 -22.45 19.82 -31.31
N PHE A 227 -23.00 19.91 -30.11
CA PHE A 227 -24.44 19.92 -29.89
C PHE A 227 -25.01 21.34 -30.03
N ARG A 228 -26.25 21.44 -30.55
CA ARG A 228 -26.93 22.74 -30.71
C ARG A 228 -27.34 23.38 -29.39
N SER A 229 -27.60 22.58 -28.36
CA SER A 229 -28.01 23.06 -27.03
C SER A 229 -26.78 23.30 -26.15
N GLU A 230 -26.60 24.54 -25.68
CA GLU A 230 -25.53 24.85 -24.72
C GLU A 230 -25.86 24.36 -23.30
N THR A 231 -27.15 24.24 -22.97
CA THR A 231 -27.63 23.74 -21.67
C THR A 231 -28.01 22.27 -21.74
N ASP A 232 -27.89 21.56 -20.62
CA ASP A 232 -28.29 20.17 -20.49
C ASP A 232 -29.79 19.99 -20.83
N PRO A 233 -30.14 19.19 -21.85
CA PRO A 233 -31.53 18.93 -22.21
C PRO A 233 -32.27 18.07 -21.17
N GLY A 234 -31.59 17.47 -20.19
CA GLY A 234 -32.15 16.65 -19.12
C GLY A 234 -32.70 15.28 -19.56
N ILE A 235 -32.98 15.10 -20.85
CA ILE A 235 -33.40 13.85 -21.47
C ILE A 235 -32.53 13.60 -22.69
N TYR A 236 -31.70 12.55 -22.64
CA TYR A 236 -30.76 12.17 -23.70
C TYR A 236 -31.39 11.23 -24.73
N THR A 237 -32.49 11.66 -25.37
CA THR A 237 -33.16 10.91 -26.45
C THR A 237 -33.21 11.76 -27.72
N ASN A 238 -32.96 11.14 -28.89
CA ASN A 238 -32.95 11.81 -30.20
C ASN A 238 -32.03 13.04 -30.29
N LEU A 239 -30.82 12.94 -29.73
CA LEU A 239 -29.82 14.01 -29.79
C LEU A 239 -29.29 14.19 -31.23
N THR A 240 -29.15 15.43 -31.66
CA THR A 240 -28.52 15.81 -32.93
C THR A 240 -27.27 16.65 -32.69
N ALA A 241 -26.22 16.40 -33.47
CA ALA A 241 -24.95 17.11 -33.39
C ALA A 241 -24.31 17.34 -34.75
N GLU A 242 -23.47 18.36 -34.85
CA GLU A 242 -22.62 18.63 -36.00
C GLU A 242 -21.22 18.03 -35.77
N ALA A 243 -20.62 17.41 -36.79
CA ALA A 243 -19.23 16.98 -36.70
C ALA A 243 -18.30 18.18 -36.96
N VAL A 244 -17.43 18.49 -36.00
CA VAL A 244 -16.50 19.62 -36.04
C VAL A 244 -15.05 19.14 -35.93
N GLY A 245 -14.09 20.05 -36.14
CA GLY A 245 -12.68 19.73 -35.96
C GLY A 245 -12.32 19.51 -34.49
N PRO A 246 -11.29 18.69 -34.19
CA PRO A 246 -10.84 18.45 -32.80
C PRO A 246 -10.30 19.72 -32.13
N ASP A 247 -9.87 20.71 -32.90
CA ASP A 247 -9.43 22.02 -32.40
C ASP A 247 -10.59 22.96 -32.03
N THR A 248 -11.82 22.71 -32.52
CA THR A 248 -12.97 23.60 -32.35
C THR A 248 -13.35 23.86 -30.89
N PRO A 249 -13.39 22.85 -29.97
CA PRO A 249 -13.66 23.08 -28.55
C PRO A 249 -12.65 24.05 -27.90
N ARG A 250 -11.38 23.97 -28.33
CA ARG A 250 -10.30 24.85 -27.89
C ARG A 250 -10.46 26.25 -28.47
N GLU A 251 -10.64 26.38 -29.78
CA GLU A 251 -10.66 27.67 -30.47
C GLU A 251 -11.91 28.51 -30.17
N GLU A 252 -13.08 27.88 -30.02
CA GLU A 252 -14.33 28.60 -29.78
C GLU A 252 -14.59 28.88 -28.30
N LYS A 253 -14.45 27.86 -27.45
CA LYS A 253 -14.79 27.97 -26.03
C LYS A 253 -13.56 28.01 -25.12
N GLY A 254 -12.41 27.50 -25.56
CA GLY A 254 -11.19 27.47 -24.75
C GLY A 254 -10.98 26.18 -23.98
N TYR A 255 -11.74 25.11 -24.29
CA TYR A 255 -11.57 23.83 -23.61
C TYR A 255 -10.20 23.22 -23.87
N TYR A 256 -9.67 22.53 -22.86
CA TYR A 256 -8.60 21.57 -23.08
C TYR A 256 -9.22 20.27 -23.57
N TRP A 257 -8.85 19.79 -24.76
CA TRP A 257 -9.51 18.68 -25.46
C TRP A 257 -8.57 17.50 -25.68
N GLY A 258 -7.63 17.29 -24.76
CA GLY A 258 -6.55 16.30 -24.89
C GLY A 258 -5.37 16.80 -25.70
N TYR A 259 -4.50 15.86 -26.09
CA TYR A 259 -3.31 16.10 -26.90
C TYR A 259 -3.31 15.25 -28.17
N SER A 260 -2.81 15.79 -29.28
CA SER A 260 -2.44 14.99 -30.45
C SER A 260 -1.05 14.39 -30.26
N ILE A 261 -0.78 13.24 -30.86
CA ILE A 261 0.53 12.58 -30.79
C ILE A 261 1.02 12.35 -32.21
N ARG A 262 2.28 12.67 -32.44
CA ARG A 262 2.97 12.46 -33.71
C ARG A 262 4.34 11.85 -33.46
N ARG A 263 4.70 10.83 -34.24
CA ARG A 263 6.05 10.27 -34.26
C ARG A 263 6.90 10.97 -35.32
N ALA A 264 8.15 11.26 -34.99
CA ALA A 264 9.14 11.90 -35.85
C ALA A 264 10.38 10.99 -35.96
N SER A 265 10.96 10.87 -37.16
CA SER A 265 12.14 10.04 -37.41
C SER A 265 13.43 10.57 -36.79
N GLY A 266 13.41 11.81 -36.30
CA GLY A 266 14.54 12.52 -35.74
C GLY A 266 14.12 13.90 -35.27
N ILE A 267 15.05 14.66 -34.70
CA ILE A 267 14.77 16.02 -34.24
C ILE A 267 14.52 16.98 -35.42
N HIS A 268 15.09 16.72 -36.60
CA HIS A 268 14.79 17.46 -37.82
C HIS A 268 13.30 17.34 -38.21
N ALA A 269 12.74 16.13 -38.10
CA ALA A 269 11.36 15.82 -38.42
C ALA A 269 10.36 16.44 -37.43
N VAL A 270 10.79 16.83 -36.23
CA VAL A 270 9.98 17.66 -35.34
C VAL A 270 9.61 18.97 -36.02
N PHE A 271 10.57 19.62 -36.70
CA PHE A 271 10.39 20.90 -37.36
C PHE A 271 9.83 20.77 -38.79
N SER A 272 10.33 19.83 -39.59
CA SER A 272 9.95 19.74 -41.01
C SER A 272 8.55 19.16 -41.22
N GLU A 273 8.08 18.27 -40.34
CA GLU A 273 6.75 17.67 -40.39
C GLU A 273 5.77 18.36 -39.41
N CYS A 274 6.03 19.63 -39.10
CA CYS A 274 5.16 20.42 -38.24
C CYS A 274 3.75 20.59 -38.86
N PRO A 275 2.67 20.27 -38.13
CA PRO A 275 1.30 20.36 -38.65
C PRO A 275 0.81 21.81 -38.80
N TYR A 276 1.47 22.77 -38.17
CA TYR A 276 1.10 24.18 -38.22
C TYR A 276 1.67 24.86 -39.48
N PHE A 277 0.80 25.50 -40.27
CA PHE A 277 1.15 26.16 -41.54
C PHE A 277 2.30 27.18 -41.43
N ASN A 278 2.43 27.87 -40.29
CA ASN A 278 3.49 28.85 -40.03
C ASN A 278 4.68 28.28 -39.21
N GLY A 279 4.73 26.97 -38.99
CA GLY A 279 5.71 26.35 -38.10
C GLY A 279 5.50 26.70 -36.61
N TYR A 280 6.49 26.31 -35.79
CA TYR A 280 6.58 26.75 -34.40
C TYR A 280 7.07 28.20 -34.35
N SER A 281 6.32 29.07 -33.66
CA SER A 281 6.65 30.49 -33.53
C SER A 281 7.75 30.74 -32.49
N PHE A 282 7.95 29.80 -31.57
CA PHE A 282 8.96 29.89 -30.53
C PHE A 282 9.35 28.49 -30.04
N SER A 283 10.64 28.27 -29.81
CA SER A 283 11.20 26.95 -29.51
C SER A 283 12.15 27.00 -28.31
N ILE A 284 11.99 26.04 -27.39
CA ILE A 284 12.78 25.93 -26.16
C ILE A 284 13.43 24.56 -26.10
N GLY A 285 14.76 24.51 -26.08
CA GLY A 285 15.52 23.31 -25.79
C GLY A 285 15.90 23.23 -24.32
N THR A 286 15.72 22.09 -23.67
CA THR A 286 16.14 21.92 -22.27
C THR A 286 17.52 21.27 -22.19
N SER A 287 18.44 21.90 -21.45
CA SER A 287 19.81 21.41 -21.23
C SER A 287 20.37 21.91 -19.90
N GLU A 288 21.18 21.08 -19.23
CA GLU A 288 21.96 21.51 -18.05
C GLU A 288 22.94 22.66 -18.37
N ARG A 289 23.34 22.81 -19.63
CA ARG A 289 24.24 23.86 -20.12
C ARG A 289 23.50 25.11 -20.58
N GLY A 290 22.17 25.08 -20.56
CA GLY A 290 21.32 26.21 -20.92
C GLY A 290 21.38 27.35 -19.90
N GLN A 291 20.73 28.46 -20.24
CA GLN A 291 20.56 29.60 -19.36
C GLN A 291 19.61 29.26 -18.20
N PRO A 292 19.83 29.78 -16.98
CA PRO A 292 18.89 29.63 -15.87
C PRO A 292 17.46 30.01 -16.22
N ILE A 293 16.50 29.13 -15.92
CA ILE A 293 15.07 29.34 -16.23
C ILE A 293 14.51 30.69 -15.75
N ASP A 294 14.95 31.20 -14.59
CA ASP A 294 14.49 32.49 -14.06
C ASP A 294 14.91 33.67 -14.96
N THR A 295 16.09 33.57 -15.58
CA THR A 295 16.59 34.56 -16.56
C THR A 295 15.80 34.47 -17.86
N CYS A 296 15.51 33.24 -18.31
CA CYS A 296 14.72 32.98 -19.51
C CYS A 296 13.28 33.49 -19.36
N ILE A 297 12.63 33.24 -18.21
CA ILE A 297 11.30 33.76 -17.88
C ILE A 297 11.29 35.30 -17.94
N SER A 298 12.29 35.95 -17.35
CA SER A 298 12.40 37.41 -17.39
C SER A 298 12.50 37.95 -18.82
N ARG A 299 13.24 37.26 -19.69
CA ARG A 299 13.36 37.59 -21.13
C ARG A 299 12.05 37.37 -21.88
N LEU A 300 11.36 36.25 -21.64
CA LEU A 300 10.05 35.94 -22.21
C LEU A 300 8.99 36.98 -21.81
N CYS A 301 8.94 37.36 -20.54
CA CYS A 301 8.07 38.43 -20.06
C CYS A 301 8.40 39.80 -20.70
N GLY A 302 9.67 40.06 -20.98
CA GLY A 302 10.11 41.26 -21.70
C GLY A 302 9.62 41.30 -23.15
N LEU A 303 9.75 40.18 -23.87
CA LEU A 303 9.27 40.03 -25.24
C LEU A 303 7.74 40.12 -25.33
N ALA A 304 7.03 39.52 -24.38
CA ALA A 304 5.57 39.60 -24.30
C ALA A 304 5.07 41.05 -24.17
N LYS A 305 5.72 41.86 -23.30
CA LYS A 305 5.37 43.27 -23.07
C LYS A 305 5.66 44.20 -24.26
N GLN A 306 6.65 43.88 -25.10
CA GLN A 306 6.99 44.71 -26.26
C GLN A 306 5.97 44.59 -27.41
N ASN A 307 5.25 43.46 -27.50
CA ASN A 307 4.31 43.15 -28.59
C ASN A 307 2.81 43.34 -28.24
N GLU A 308 2.46 43.76 -27.02
CA GLU A 308 1.07 44.03 -26.60
C GLU A 308 0.36 45.14 -27.42
N MET A 309 1.08 45.91 -28.25
CA MET A 309 0.49 46.93 -29.14
C MET A 309 -0.14 46.36 -30.43
N GLY A 310 0.02 45.07 -30.75
CA GLY A 310 -0.40 44.46 -32.03
C GLY A 310 -1.67 43.62 -32.03
N GLY A 311 -2.31 43.35 -30.87
CA GLY A 311 -3.57 42.59 -30.78
C GLY A 311 -3.49 41.07 -31.03
N GLU A 312 -2.39 40.55 -31.57
CA GLU A 312 -2.14 39.11 -31.71
C GLU A 312 -1.27 38.56 -30.55
N PRO A 313 -1.50 37.31 -30.09
CA PRO A 313 -0.67 36.70 -29.08
C PRO A 313 0.78 36.53 -29.58
N VAL A 314 1.73 36.97 -28.75
CA VAL A 314 3.18 36.96 -29.06
C VAL A 314 3.71 35.57 -29.38
N PHE A 315 3.15 34.55 -28.75
CA PHE A 315 3.52 33.15 -28.93
C PHE A 315 2.27 32.37 -29.36
N LYS A 316 2.22 31.98 -30.64
CA LYS A 316 1.08 31.25 -31.21
C LYS A 316 1.26 29.74 -31.09
N ASN A 317 2.37 29.19 -31.60
CA ASN A 317 2.70 27.77 -31.47
C ASN A 317 4.05 27.63 -30.75
N VAL A 318 4.05 27.18 -29.50
CA VAL A 318 5.27 27.05 -28.70
C VAL A 318 5.73 25.60 -28.68
N LEU A 319 7.01 25.35 -28.99
CA LEU A 319 7.64 24.05 -28.89
C LEU A 319 8.58 24.00 -27.68
N ILE A 320 8.45 22.98 -26.84
CA ILE A 320 9.40 22.66 -25.77
C ILE A 320 9.97 21.27 -26.02
N VAL A 321 11.29 21.18 -26.14
CA VAL A 321 11.98 19.92 -26.42
C VAL A 321 12.77 19.46 -25.20
N PHE A 322 12.48 18.24 -24.76
CA PHE A 322 13.22 17.60 -23.68
C PHE A 322 14.24 16.59 -24.21
N GLY A 323 15.41 16.56 -23.57
CA GLY A 323 16.43 15.55 -23.85
C GLY A 323 16.09 14.20 -23.22
N GLY A 324 16.53 13.12 -23.87
CA GLY A 324 16.46 11.76 -23.36
C GLY A 324 17.62 11.44 -22.43
N VAL A 325 17.96 10.15 -22.33
CA VAL A 325 19.03 9.65 -21.45
C VAL A 325 20.39 10.28 -21.74
N ALA A 326 20.70 10.46 -23.03
CA ALA A 326 21.97 11.01 -23.49
C ALA A 326 21.98 12.56 -23.54
N GLY A 327 20.87 13.20 -23.18
CA GLY A 327 20.68 14.65 -23.33
C GLY A 327 20.26 15.06 -24.73
N LEU A 328 19.80 16.31 -24.87
CA LEU A 328 19.26 16.84 -26.12
C LEU A 328 20.38 17.06 -27.16
N GLU A 329 21.58 17.41 -26.71
CA GLU A 329 22.75 17.61 -27.55
C GLU A 329 23.18 16.34 -28.29
N ALA A 330 22.97 15.17 -27.69
CA ALA A 330 23.25 13.89 -28.33
C ALA A 330 22.29 13.63 -29.49
N ALA A 331 21.00 13.96 -29.33
CA ALA A 331 20.00 13.86 -30.39
C ALA A 331 20.32 14.81 -31.56
N VAL A 332 20.70 16.06 -31.25
CA VAL A 332 21.11 17.04 -32.28
C VAL A 332 22.35 16.57 -33.04
N LYS A 333 23.30 15.95 -32.34
CA LYS A 333 24.52 15.41 -32.97
C LYS A 333 24.20 14.22 -33.88
N PHE A 334 23.32 13.32 -33.45
CA PHE A 334 22.89 12.16 -34.24
C PHE A 334 22.26 12.59 -35.56
N ASP A 335 21.44 13.64 -35.54
CA ASP A 335 20.66 14.10 -36.69
C ASP A 335 21.30 15.29 -37.44
N SER A 336 22.60 15.53 -37.20
CA SER A 336 23.30 16.73 -37.68
C SER A 336 23.35 16.88 -39.19
N GLU A 337 23.41 15.76 -39.94
CA GLU A 337 23.39 15.76 -41.41
C GLU A 337 22.04 16.21 -41.97
N ASN A 338 20.92 15.69 -41.44
CA ASN A 338 19.57 16.06 -41.90
C ASN A 338 19.17 17.49 -41.47
N LEU A 339 19.64 17.93 -40.29
CA LEU A 339 19.45 19.31 -39.84
C LEU A 339 20.15 20.33 -40.76
N ALA A 340 21.30 19.96 -41.32
CA ALA A 340 22.03 20.81 -42.26
C ALA A 340 21.28 21.02 -43.59
N GLU A 341 20.49 20.02 -44.04
CA GLU A 341 19.67 20.11 -45.25
C GLU A 341 18.49 21.08 -45.11
N ILE A 342 17.89 21.18 -43.93
CA ILE A 342 16.73 22.05 -43.66
C ILE A 342 17.16 23.51 -43.35
N SER A 343 18.47 23.80 -43.41
CA SER A 343 19.05 25.13 -43.18
C SER A 343 18.80 25.70 -41.77
N ILE A 344 18.49 24.85 -40.79
CA ILE A 344 18.30 25.22 -39.38
C ILE A 344 19.55 24.76 -38.61
N GLY A 345 20.32 25.71 -38.07
CA GLY A 345 21.52 25.41 -37.27
C GLY A 345 22.69 24.86 -38.09
N ARG A 346 23.01 25.50 -39.22
CA ARG A 346 23.99 25.05 -40.23
C ARG A 346 25.39 24.67 -39.67
N ASP A 347 25.85 25.35 -38.62
CA ASP A 347 27.21 25.17 -38.08
C ASP A 347 27.27 25.01 -36.55
N ASN A 348 26.19 25.30 -35.81
CA ASN A 348 26.22 25.35 -34.35
C ASN A 348 24.92 24.82 -33.70
N PRO A 349 24.97 23.68 -32.98
CA PRO A 349 23.82 23.09 -32.27
C PRO A 349 23.10 24.06 -31.32
N THR A 350 23.81 25.06 -30.79
CA THR A 350 23.23 26.05 -29.87
C THR A 350 22.23 27.00 -30.53
N GLU A 351 22.18 27.08 -31.86
CA GLU A 351 21.26 27.95 -32.62
C GLU A 351 19.98 27.24 -33.05
N LEU A 352 19.82 25.94 -32.73
CA LEU A 352 18.64 25.16 -33.10
C LEU A 352 17.36 25.63 -32.41
N PHE A 353 17.48 26.14 -31.18
CA PHE A 353 16.34 26.62 -30.38
C PHE A 353 16.51 28.11 -30.06
N ASP A 354 15.40 28.83 -29.98
CA ASP A 354 15.39 30.24 -29.60
C ASP A 354 15.94 30.44 -28.17
N LEU A 355 15.68 29.46 -27.29
CA LEU A 355 16.23 29.42 -25.93
C LEU A 355 16.69 28.01 -25.56
N TRP A 356 17.92 27.93 -25.04
CA TRP A 356 18.41 26.78 -24.28
C TRP A 356 18.25 27.05 -22.79
N VAL A 357 17.48 26.23 -22.10
CA VAL A 357 17.07 26.47 -20.72
C VAL A 357 17.57 25.37 -19.80
N ASN A 358 18.25 25.79 -18.72
CA ASN A 358 18.50 24.96 -17.56
C ASN A 358 17.34 25.13 -16.57
N LEU A 359 16.52 24.08 -16.47
CA LEU A 359 15.32 24.04 -15.62
C LEU A 359 15.63 24.13 -14.13
N GLN A 360 16.80 23.66 -13.69
CA GLN A 360 17.20 23.68 -12.29
C GLN A 360 18.72 23.94 -12.13
N PRO A 361 19.12 25.23 -12.14
CA PRO A 361 20.54 25.62 -12.06
C PRO A 361 21.24 25.21 -10.76
N THR A 362 20.49 25.16 -9.66
CA THR A 362 21.00 24.81 -8.32
C THR A 362 20.81 23.33 -7.98
N GLN A 363 20.66 22.46 -8.98
CA GLN A 363 20.44 21.04 -8.76
C GLN A 363 21.55 20.41 -7.90
N GLY A 364 21.16 19.67 -6.86
CA GLY A 364 22.09 18.96 -5.96
C GLY A 364 22.50 17.56 -6.47
N SER A 365 21.95 17.14 -7.60
CA SER A 365 22.26 15.88 -8.29
C SER A 365 22.63 16.19 -9.73
N ARG A 366 23.55 15.42 -10.31
CA ARG A 366 23.91 15.52 -11.73
C ARG A 366 22.80 15.00 -12.65
N THR A 367 21.83 14.27 -12.10
CA THR A 367 20.84 13.55 -12.89
C THR A 367 19.43 13.95 -12.45
N ILE A 368 18.76 14.74 -13.28
CA ILE A 368 17.30 14.89 -13.29
C ILE A 368 16.80 14.04 -14.45
N ARG A 369 15.84 13.14 -14.20
CA ARG A 369 15.29 12.31 -15.27
C ARG A 369 14.25 13.08 -16.07
N THR A 370 14.03 12.71 -17.34
CA THR A 370 13.16 13.46 -18.23
C THR A 370 11.71 13.52 -17.74
N GLU A 371 11.19 12.46 -17.15
CA GLU A 371 9.85 12.46 -16.55
C GLU A 371 9.70 13.48 -15.40
N GLU A 372 10.77 13.75 -14.65
CA GLU A 372 10.80 14.77 -13.59
C GLU A 372 11.02 16.17 -14.18
N ALA A 373 11.87 16.27 -15.20
CA ALA A 373 12.15 17.50 -15.93
C ALA A 373 10.89 18.06 -16.60
N VAL A 374 10.03 17.22 -17.17
CA VAL A 374 8.75 17.63 -17.78
C VAL A 374 7.86 18.31 -16.74
N TRP A 375 7.69 17.70 -15.57
CA TRP A 375 6.93 18.30 -14.46
C TRP A 375 7.53 19.63 -13.99
N LEU A 376 8.85 19.68 -13.77
CA LEU A 376 9.55 20.87 -13.29
C LEU A 376 9.51 22.02 -14.31
N GLY A 377 9.73 21.69 -15.58
CA GLY A 377 9.78 22.67 -16.66
C GLY A 377 8.43 23.31 -16.92
N LEU A 378 7.38 22.49 -17.05
CA LEU A 378 6.03 23.00 -17.29
C LEU A 378 5.50 23.80 -16.10
N ALA A 379 5.74 23.34 -14.86
CA ALA A 379 5.33 24.08 -13.66
C ALA A 379 5.99 25.47 -13.56
N LYS A 380 7.28 25.58 -13.87
CA LYS A 380 8.00 26.86 -13.81
C LYS A 380 7.58 27.80 -14.95
N LEU A 381 7.33 27.27 -16.14
CA LEU A 381 6.88 28.07 -17.29
C LEU A 381 5.42 28.53 -17.14
N GLU A 382 4.54 27.74 -16.51
CA GLU A 382 3.16 28.16 -16.20
C GLU A 382 3.12 29.31 -15.19
N GLY A 383 3.94 29.25 -14.13
CA GLY A 383 4.06 30.33 -13.14
C GLY A 383 4.50 31.68 -13.70
N ALA A 384 5.19 31.68 -14.86
CA ALA A 384 5.53 32.89 -15.60
C ALA A 384 4.35 33.49 -16.39
N SER A 385 3.40 32.64 -16.82
CA SER A 385 2.21 33.07 -17.55
C SER A 385 1.17 33.72 -16.65
N SER A 386 1.00 33.23 -15.41
CA SER A 386 0.07 33.82 -14.44
C SER A 386 0.48 35.23 -13.98
N THR A 387 1.79 35.45 -13.81
CA THR A 387 2.37 36.76 -13.46
C THR A 387 2.20 37.81 -14.58
N LEU A 388 1.95 37.40 -15.82
CA LEU A 388 1.60 38.29 -16.94
C LEU A 388 0.09 38.61 -16.97
N SER A 389 -0.78 37.67 -16.56
CA SER A 389 -2.24 37.83 -16.62
C SER A 389 -2.84 38.63 -15.44
N GLU A 390 -2.13 38.78 -14.32
CA GLU A 390 -2.65 39.45 -13.11
C GLU A 390 -2.84 40.97 -13.22
N ARG A 391 -2.48 41.61 -14.35
CA ARG A 391 -2.69 43.06 -14.52
C ARG A 391 -4.06 43.47 -15.06
N ASN A 392 -4.94 42.56 -15.50
CA ASN A 392 -6.15 42.92 -16.25
C ASN A 392 -7.48 42.22 -15.85
N LYS A 393 -7.69 41.78 -14.59
CA LYS A 393 -9.03 41.37 -14.13
C LYS A 393 -9.42 41.93 -12.76
N PRO A 394 -10.69 42.34 -12.56
CA PRO A 394 -11.18 42.81 -11.26
C PRO A 394 -11.22 41.65 -10.25
N THR A 395 -10.85 41.98 -9.03
CA THR A 395 -10.69 41.11 -7.86
C THR A 395 -11.89 40.19 -7.61
N THR A 396 -11.73 38.92 -7.97
CA THR A 396 -12.47 37.79 -7.37
C THR A 396 -11.46 36.96 -6.57
N PRO A 397 -11.84 36.38 -5.41
CA PRO A 397 -10.88 35.77 -4.51
C PRO A 397 -10.20 34.59 -5.21
N GLN A 398 -8.87 34.66 -5.25
CA GLN A 398 -8.01 33.62 -5.79
C GLN A 398 -8.30 32.30 -5.07
N LEU A 399 -8.79 31.31 -5.83
CA LEU A 399 -8.69 29.91 -5.43
C LEU A 399 -7.20 29.57 -5.45
N HIS A 400 -6.54 29.75 -4.30
CA HIS A 400 -5.30 29.08 -4.01
C HIS A 400 -5.55 27.58 -4.21
N ARG A 401 -5.05 27.01 -5.33
CA ARG A 401 -4.56 25.64 -5.30
C ARG A 401 -3.41 25.66 -4.31
N LEU A 402 -3.74 25.47 -3.04
CA LEU A 402 -2.78 24.99 -2.06
C LEU A 402 -2.15 23.77 -2.70
N PHE A 403 -0.83 23.81 -2.88
CA PHE A 403 -0.04 22.63 -3.14
C PHE A 403 -0.53 21.53 -2.20
N SER A 404 -1.29 20.56 -2.72
CA SER A 404 -1.41 19.25 -2.11
C SER A 404 -0.08 18.54 -2.35
N GLY A 405 0.96 19.03 -1.69
CA GLY A 405 2.26 18.37 -1.57
C GLY A 405 2.22 17.24 -0.53
N ALA A 406 1.04 16.79 -0.15
CA ALA A 406 0.82 15.79 0.87
C ALA A 406 -0.28 14.81 0.46
N HIS A 407 -0.25 14.31 -0.78
CA HIS A 407 -0.72 12.97 -1.21
C HIS A 407 -0.36 12.83 -2.69
N LEU A 408 0.47 11.84 -3.02
CA LEU A 408 0.79 11.46 -4.41
C LEU A 408 -0.19 10.40 -4.95
N ASP A 409 -1.21 10.05 -4.16
CA ASP A 409 -2.21 9.02 -4.46
C ASP A 409 -3.58 9.67 -4.53
N ASP A 410 -3.84 10.36 -5.65
CA ASP A 410 -5.20 10.66 -6.09
C ASP A 410 -5.39 9.86 -7.37
N GLN A 411 -5.80 8.60 -7.21
CA GLN A 411 -6.35 7.77 -8.27
C GLN A 411 -7.86 7.75 -8.09
N SER A 412 -8.55 8.65 -8.80
CA SER A 412 -9.98 8.52 -9.03
C SER A 412 -10.18 7.40 -10.06
N ILE A 413 -10.48 6.19 -9.57
CA ILE A 413 -11.01 5.11 -10.42
C ILE A 413 -12.52 5.28 -10.46
N TYR A 414 -13.03 5.56 -11.66
CA TYR A 414 -14.42 5.30 -11.97
C TYR A 414 -14.52 3.94 -12.66
N HIS A 415 -15.33 3.09 -12.05
CA HIS A 415 -15.83 1.86 -12.62
C HIS A 415 -16.72 2.20 -13.81
N ASP A 416 -16.28 1.81 -15.00
CA ASP A 416 -17.21 1.34 -16.02
C ASP A 416 -16.81 -0.11 -16.31
N ASP A 417 -17.69 -1.01 -15.87
CA ASP A 417 -17.55 -2.45 -15.93
C ASP A 417 -17.59 -2.92 -17.39
N LEU A 418 -16.46 -3.29 -17.96
CA LEU A 418 -16.39 -4.28 -19.04
C LEU A 418 -15.13 -5.14 -18.88
N HIS A 419 -15.34 -6.34 -18.34
CA HIS A 419 -14.39 -7.45 -18.35
C HIS A 419 -14.12 -7.94 -19.77
N ASP A 420 -12.85 -8.21 -20.03
CA ASP A 420 -12.26 -9.32 -20.80
C ASP A 420 -10.96 -8.77 -21.43
N GLY A 421 -9.80 -9.41 -21.34
CA GLY A 421 -9.44 -10.72 -20.85
C GLY A 421 -7.91 -10.83 -20.92
N ASP A 422 -7.42 -11.88 -20.30
CA ASP A 422 -6.01 -12.20 -20.05
C ASP A 422 -5.17 -12.28 -21.33
N ILE A 423 -3.84 -12.07 -21.20
CA ILE A 423 -2.76 -12.90 -21.77
C ILE A 423 -1.40 -12.34 -21.28
N GLU A 424 -0.81 -13.11 -20.37
CA GLU A 424 0.54 -13.69 -20.39
C GLU A 424 1.80 -12.94 -20.91
N ALA A 425 2.87 -13.14 -20.13
CA ALA A 425 4.23 -13.51 -20.58
C ALA A 425 5.34 -12.42 -20.70
N ASN A 426 6.23 -12.51 -19.70
CA ASN A 426 7.67 -12.83 -19.81
C ASN A 426 8.76 -11.81 -20.20
N SER A 427 9.90 -12.09 -19.54
CA SER A 427 11.30 -11.87 -19.94
C SER A 427 11.86 -10.43 -19.78
N GLU A 428 12.74 -10.24 -18.79
CA GLU A 428 14.22 -10.37 -18.86
C GLU A 428 14.87 -9.08 -19.36
N ARG A 429 15.48 -8.33 -18.44
CA ARG A 429 16.89 -8.42 -18.01
C ARG A 429 17.85 -7.81 -19.03
N GLU A 430 18.66 -6.92 -18.48
CA GLU A 430 20.09 -6.78 -18.76
C GLU A 430 20.46 -6.25 -20.16
N SER A 431 21.44 -5.39 -20.35
CA SER A 431 22.38 -4.60 -19.57
C SER A 431 23.38 -4.09 -20.63
N GLU A 432 24.43 -3.39 -20.21
CA GLU A 432 25.73 -3.38 -20.90
C GLU A 432 25.89 -2.51 -22.17
N SER A 433 27.07 -2.01 -22.53
CA SER A 433 28.39 -1.89 -21.90
C SER A 433 29.28 -1.15 -22.91
N MET A 434 30.34 -0.50 -22.41
CA MET A 434 31.72 -0.58 -22.95
C MET A 434 32.61 0.47 -22.28
N LYS A 435 33.91 0.29 -22.06
CA LYS A 435 34.87 -0.83 -22.02
C LYS A 435 36.22 -0.18 -21.63
N ARG A 436 37.14 -0.92 -20.98
CA ARG A 436 38.46 -1.27 -21.53
C ARG A 436 39.35 -2.02 -20.51
N ASP A 437 39.75 -3.21 -20.95
CA ASP A 437 41.06 -3.89 -20.97
C ASP A 437 41.92 -4.06 -19.70
N SER A 438 42.23 -5.30 -19.33
CA SER A 438 43.50 -6.01 -19.69
C SER A 438 43.65 -7.41 -19.03
N ASN A 439 44.36 -8.28 -19.78
CA ASN A 439 44.77 -9.70 -19.59
C ASN A 439 45.09 -10.23 -18.17
N ASP A 440 44.86 -11.53 -17.89
CA ASP A 440 45.84 -12.62 -18.12
C ASP A 440 45.31 -14.03 -17.73
N SER A 441 45.99 -15.05 -18.26
CA SER A 441 45.80 -16.51 -18.42
C SER A 441 45.43 -17.45 -17.23
N GLY A 442 44.87 -18.64 -17.57
CA GLY A 442 45.34 -19.93 -16.99
C GLY A 442 44.33 -21.08 -16.70
N SER A 443 44.27 -22.08 -17.61
CA SER A 443 44.11 -23.56 -17.46
C SER A 443 42.93 -24.21 -16.69
N GLU A 444 42.07 -25.04 -17.35
CA GLU A 444 42.04 -26.55 -17.39
C GLU A 444 41.57 -27.22 -16.05
N ALA A 445 40.72 -28.26 -15.95
CA ALA A 445 40.25 -29.33 -16.85
C ALA A 445 38.96 -30.03 -16.31
N ASP A 446 38.21 -30.66 -17.24
CA ASP A 446 37.46 -31.93 -17.26
C ASP A 446 36.77 -32.53 -16.01
N SER A 447 35.47 -32.88 -16.15
CA SER A 447 35.07 -34.27 -16.53
C SER A 447 33.55 -34.47 -16.67
N ALA A 448 33.19 -35.10 -17.79
CA ALA A 448 31.93 -35.64 -18.32
C ALA A 448 30.96 -36.32 -17.32
N GLU A 449 29.65 -35.98 -17.34
CA GLU A 449 28.51 -36.63 -18.06
C GLU A 449 28.09 -38.03 -17.55
N GLU A 450 26.90 -38.08 -16.94
CA GLU A 450 26.00 -39.24 -17.00
C GLU A 450 24.55 -38.74 -17.08
N GLU A 451 23.95 -38.84 -18.27
CA GLU A 451 22.52 -38.61 -18.53
C GLU A 451 21.69 -39.77 -17.96
N LYS A 452 20.71 -39.45 -17.09
CA LYS A 452 19.57 -40.34 -16.84
C LYS A 452 18.29 -39.53 -16.73
N ASN A 453 17.47 -39.73 -17.75
CA ASN A 453 16.10 -39.30 -17.92
C ASN A 453 15.22 -39.71 -16.71
N SER A 454 14.69 -38.76 -15.94
CA SER A 454 13.57 -39.00 -15.02
C SER A 454 12.60 -37.81 -15.03
N LYS A 455 11.35 -38.11 -15.42
CA LYS A 455 10.17 -37.25 -15.39
C LYS A 455 10.17 -36.26 -14.21
N ALA A 456 9.94 -34.99 -14.51
CA ALA A 456 9.63 -33.96 -13.54
C ALA A 456 8.28 -34.27 -12.85
N GLU A 457 8.35 -34.79 -11.63
CA GLU A 457 7.22 -34.78 -10.70
C GLU A 457 7.10 -33.38 -10.09
N LEU A 458 5.95 -32.73 -10.35
CA LEU A 458 5.51 -31.52 -9.65
C LEU A 458 5.24 -31.87 -8.18
N GLU A 459 6.19 -31.59 -7.28
CA GLU A 459 5.95 -31.68 -5.84
C GLU A 459 5.06 -30.50 -5.37
N VAL A 460 3.78 -30.77 -5.23
CA VAL A 460 2.88 -30.07 -4.29
C VAL A 460 3.39 -30.32 -2.87
N ARG A 461 3.88 -29.29 -2.17
CA ARG A 461 4.38 -29.43 -0.79
C ARG A 461 3.78 -28.40 0.19
N ASP A 462 2.96 -28.93 1.11
CA ASP A 462 2.62 -28.42 2.45
C ASP A 462 1.68 -27.20 2.62
N GLY A 463 0.44 -27.29 2.12
CA GLY A 463 -0.67 -27.28 3.09
C GLY A 463 -1.27 -25.98 3.66
N ILE A 464 -0.81 -24.76 3.37
CA ILE A 464 -1.43 -23.49 3.86
C ILE A 464 -1.72 -22.57 2.66
N ALA A 465 -2.89 -21.95 2.63
CA ALA A 465 -3.24 -20.93 1.64
C ALA A 465 -2.49 -19.63 1.97
N ASP A 466 -1.93 -18.98 0.96
CA ASP A 466 -1.14 -17.74 1.08
C ASP A 466 -1.91 -16.65 1.86
N GLU A 467 -1.44 -16.34 3.08
CA GLU A 467 -1.70 -15.03 3.66
C GLU A 467 -0.83 -14.02 2.88
N HIS A 468 -1.52 -13.12 2.19
CA HIS A 468 -0.94 -12.02 1.44
C HIS A 468 0.14 -11.29 2.26
N ASP A 469 1.33 -11.20 1.66
CA ASP A 469 2.43 -10.38 2.12
C ASP A 469 1.98 -8.91 2.23
N VAL A 470 2.03 -8.35 3.43
CA VAL A 470 1.44 -7.03 3.71
C VAL A 470 2.33 -5.88 3.21
N GLU A 471 3.58 -6.16 2.82
CA GLU A 471 4.51 -5.14 2.29
C GLU A 471 5.28 -5.53 1.01
N ALA A 472 5.00 -6.67 0.36
CA ALA A 472 5.56 -6.97 -0.96
C ALA A 472 4.65 -6.50 -2.10
N LEU A 473 5.20 -5.75 -3.06
CA LEU A 473 4.64 -5.68 -4.41
C LEU A 473 4.54 -7.12 -4.95
N PRO A 474 3.46 -7.51 -5.64
CA PRO A 474 3.27 -8.89 -6.05
C PRO A 474 4.38 -9.27 -7.04
N THR A 475 5.33 -10.10 -6.58
CA THR A 475 6.19 -10.89 -7.47
C THR A 475 5.29 -11.88 -8.21
N HIS A 476 5.25 -11.74 -9.54
CA HIS A 476 4.59 -12.64 -10.48
C HIS A 476 4.78 -14.11 -10.07
N LEU A 477 3.73 -14.71 -9.53
CA LEU A 477 3.47 -16.12 -9.75
C LEU A 477 2.84 -16.17 -11.14
N GLU A 478 3.56 -16.73 -12.12
CA GLU A 478 2.96 -17.15 -13.37
C GLU A 478 1.81 -18.11 -13.04
N GLU A 479 0.58 -17.64 -13.20
CA GLU A 479 -0.54 -18.54 -13.44
C GLU A 479 -0.20 -19.28 -14.74
N LYS A 480 0.16 -20.56 -14.62
CA LYS A 480 0.14 -21.47 -15.76
C LYS A 480 -1.24 -21.34 -16.40
N HIS A 481 -1.33 -20.74 -17.59
CA HIS A 481 -2.51 -20.87 -18.43
C HIS A 481 -2.64 -22.36 -18.80
N THR A 482 -3.44 -23.09 -18.03
CA THR A 482 -4.12 -24.27 -18.54
C THR A 482 -5.12 -23.80 -19.58
N ASN A 483 -4.83 -24.09 -20.85
CA ASN A 483 -5.68 -23.83 -21.99
C ASN A 483 -7.17 -24.02 -21.69
N GLY A 484 -7.93 -22.92 -21.73
CA GLY A 484 -9.39 -22.85 -21.79
C GLY A 484 -10.15 -23.45 -20.61
N SER A 485 -10.47 -22.64 -19.59
CA SER A 485 -11.53 -22.99 -18.63
C SER A 485 -12.73 -22.06 -18.81
N ILE A 486 -13.80 -22.64 -19.34
CA ILE A 486 -15.19 -22.23 -19.12
C ILE A 486 -15.31 -21.68 -17.68
N LYS A 487 -15.80 -20.44 -17.47
CA LYS A 487 -16.20 -19.96 -16.13
C LYS A 487 -17.07 -21.04 -15.52
N ASP A 488 -16.55 -21.78 -14.54
CA ASP A 488 -17.24 -22.95 -14.00
C ASP A 488 -18.60 -22.47 -13.50
N PRO A 489 -19.73 -22.92 -14.10
CA PRO A 489 -21.08 -22.47 -13.71
C PRO A 489 -21.40 -22.77 -12.25
N ASN A 490 -20.56 -23.58 -11.60
CA ASN A 490 -20.68 -24.02 -10.24
C ASN A 490 -19.75 -23.27 -9.25
N LEU A 491 -18.93 -22.31 -9.67
CA LEU A 491 -18.07 -21.56 -8.77
C LEU A 491 -18.86 -20.48 -8.00
N VAL A 492 -18.84 -20.54 -6.67
CA VAL A 492 -19.52 -19.59 -5.78
C VAL A 492 -18.54 -18.53 -5.29
N THR A 493 -18.67 -17.31 -5.81
CA THR A 493 -17.91 -16.12 -5.42
C THR A 493 -18.85 -14.98 -4.96
N TRP A 494 -18.29 -13.82 -4.62
CA TRP A 494 -19.08 -12.61 -4.35
C TRP A 494 -19.82 -12.17 -5.62
N GLU A 495 -21.08 -11.74 -5.50
CA GLU A 495 -21.90 -11.37 -6.67
C GLU A 495 -21.47 -10.06 -7.33
N SER A 496 -20.80 -9.20 -6.57
CA SER A 496 -20.24 -7.91 -7.00
C SER A 496 -19.10 -7.50 -6.05
N PRO A 497 -18.11 -6.70 -6.49
CA PRO A 497 -17.09 -6.10 -5.62
C PRO A 497 -17.66 -5.31 -4.42
N GLU A 498 -18.91 -4.84 -4.53
CA GLU A 498 -19.63 -4.08 -3.48
C GLU A 498 -20.55 -4.94 -2.60
N ASP A 499 -20.49 -6.28 -2.69
CA ASP A 499 -21.40 -7.18 -1.95
C ASP A 499 -21.38 -6.86 -0.43
N PRO A 500 -22.52 -6.52 0.20
CA PRO A 500 -22.60 -6.22 1.63
C PRO A 500 -22.28 -7.44 2.52
N ALA A 501 -22.25 -8.64 1.95
CA ALA A 501 -21.78 -9.85 2.63
C ALA A 501 -20.25 -9.86 2.80
N ASN A 502 -19.49 -9.06 2.05
CA ASN A 502 -18.06 -8.90 2.23
C ASN A 502 -17.75 -8.02 3.48
N PRO A 503 -17.00 -8.53 4.47
CA PRO A 503 -16.63 -7.77 5.67
C PRO A 503 -15.88 -6.47 5.41
N LYS A 504 -15.18 -6.35 4.27
CA LYS A 504 -14.52 -5.10 3.85
C LYS A 504 -15.51 -3.99 3.47
N ASN A 505 -16.74 -4.32 3.10
CA ASN A 505 -17.77 -3.36 2.70
C ASN A 505 -18.74 -2.99 3.83
N TRP A 506 -18.50 -3.46 5.06
CA TRP A 506 -19.36 -3.14 6.20
C TRP A 506 -19.37 -1.64 6.55
N PRO A 507 -20.50 -1.12 7.08
CA PRO A 507 -20.57 0.26 7.53
C PRO A 507 -19.55 0.53 8.65
N MET A 508 -18.97 1.73 8.66
CA MET A 508 -17.87 2.09 9.55
C MET A 508 -18.17 1.85 11.04
N LYS A 509 -19.42 2.10 11.48
CA LYS A 509 -19.88 1.82 12.85
C LYS A 509 -19.69 0.36 13.25
N ARG A 510 -19.94 -0.56 12.33
CA ARG A 510 -19.83 -2.00 12.55
C ARG A 510 -18.38 -2.45 12.61
N LYS A 511 -17.52 -1.92 11.71
CA LYS A 511 -16.07 -2.16 11.74
C LYS A 511 -15.45 -1.71 13.06
N TRP A 512 -15.83 -0.53 13.55
CA TRP A 512 -15.40 -0.04 14.86
C TRP A 512 -15.93 -0.89 16.02
N ALA A 513 -17.22 -1.27 16.01
CA ALA A 513 -17.77 -2.15 17.04
C ALA A 513 -17.01 -3.49 17.14
N ALA A 514 -16.72 -4.12 16.00
CA ALA A 514 -15.91 -5.34 15.96
C ALA A 514 -14.50 -5.11 16.50
N THR A 515 -13.85 -4.01 16.09
CA THR A 515 -12.50 -3.63 16.55
C THR A 515 -12.46 -3.43 18.07
N PHE A 516 -13.42 -2.70 18.65
CA PHE A 516 -13.49 -2.47 20.10
C PHE A 516 -13.68 -3.76 20.89
N ILE A 517 -14.54 -4.67 20.42
CA ILE A 517 -14.79 -5.94 21.12
C ILE A 517 -13.58 -6.86 21.03
N VAL A 518 -12.97 -6.99 19.86
CA VAL A 518 -11.74 -7.78 19.68
C VAL A 518 -10.59 -7.22 20.52
N SER A 519 -10.51 -5.90 20.64
CA SER A 519 -9.56 -5.24 21.54
C SER A 519 -9.87 -5.53 23.02
N ALA A 520 -11.14 -5.50 23.42
CA ALA A 520 -11.57 -5.82 24.79
C ALA A 520 -11.29 -7.28 25.16
N PHE A 521 -11.53 -8.22 24.24
CA PHE A 521 -11.09 -9.60 24.37
C PHE A 521 -9.57 -9.67 24.53
N THR A 522 -8.81 -8.99 23.68
CA THR A 522 -7.35 -9.02 23.77
C THR A 522 -6.81 -8.35 25.05
N PHE A 523 -7.57 -7.43 25.63
CA PHE A 523 -7.26 -6.78 26.92
C PHE A 523 -7.47 -7.72 28.12
N ILE A 524 -8.54 -8.53 28.14
CA ILE A 524 -8.90 -9.30 29.34
C ILE A 524 -7.86 -10.36 29.69
N SER A 525 -7.23 -10.98 28.69
CA SER A 525 -6.31 -12.09 28.93
C SER A 525 -5.00 -11.65 29.62
N PRO A 526 -4.29 -10.61 29.15
CA PRO A 526 -3.11 -10.08 29.84
C PRO A 526 -3.43 -9.49 31.23
N VAL A 527 -4.61 -8.84 31.39
CA VAL A 527 -5.10 -8.39 32.70
C VAL A 527 -5.20 -9.59 33.66
N SER A 528 -5.92 -10.64 33.27
CA SER A 528 -6.11 -11.83 34.09
C SER A 528 -4.79 -12.54 34.43
N SER A 529 -3.83 -12.56 33.49
CA SER A 529 -2.52 -13.16 33.72
C SER A 529 -1.72 -12.50 34.84
N SER A 530 -1.88 -11.18 35.02
CA SER A 530 -1.04 -10.36 35.89
C SER A 530 -1.75 -9.91 37.17
N MET A 531 -3.08 -9.84 37.16
CA MET A 531 -3.92 -9.39 38.29
C MET A 531 -3.76 -10.24 39.55
N VAL A 532 -3.20 -11.44 39.43
CA VAL A 532 -2.99 -12.36 40.55
C VAL A 532 -1.67 -12.08 41.26
N ALA A 533 -0.75 -11.31 40.67
CA ALA A 533 0.56 -11.03 41.25
C ALA A 533 0.48 -10.48 42.70
N PRO A 534 -0.35 -9.47 43.02
CA PRO A 534 -0.51 -9.00 44.40
C PRO A 534 -1.15 -10.02 45.33
N ALA A 535 -1.92 -10.97 44.79
CA ALA A 535 -2.64 -11.99 45.55
C ALA A 535 -1.82 -13.26 45.81
N LEU A 536 -0.61 -13.38 45.26
CA LEU A 536 0.18 -14.63 45.30
C LEU A 536 0.47 -15.10 46.73
N ASN A 537 0.82 -14.18 47.63
CA ASN A 537 1.08 -14.52 49.03
C ASN A 537 -0.19 -15.03 49.74
N SER A 538 -1.33 -14.36 49.53
CA SER A 538 -2.63 -14.75 50.09
C SER A 538 -3.14 -16.10 49.54
N VAL A 539 -2.85 -16.40 48.27
CA VAL A 539 -3.16 -17.71 47.66
C VAL A 539 -2.27 -18.80 48.26
N GLY A 540 -1.00 -18.50 48.49
CA GLY A 540 -0.05 -19.43 49.10
C GLY A 540 -0.43 -19.81 50.53
N THR A 541 -0.88 -18.84 51.34
CA THR A 541 -1.31 -19.09 52.72
C THR A 541 -2.59 -19.92 52.80
N ASP A 542 -3.60 -19.62 51.96
CA ASP A 542 -4.89 -20.35 51.95
C ASP A 542 -4.73 -21.82 51.50
N PHE A 543 -3.83 -22.10 50.55
CA PHE A 543 -3.56 -23.46 50.08
C PHE A 543 -2.44 -24.18 50.85
N GLY A 544 -1.83 -23.55 51.87
CA GLY A 544 -0.73 -24.13 52.64
C GLY A 544 0.52 -24.42 51.80
N ILE A 545 0.79 -23.59 50.79
CA ILE A 545 1.95 -23.74 49.90
C ILE A 545 3.17 -23.09 50.56
N HIS A 546 4.07 -23.90 51.11
CA HIS A 546 5.31 -23.41 51.72
C HIS A 546 6.45 -23.16 50.71
N ASN A 547 6.31 -23.67 49.48
CA ASN A 547 7.32 -23.53 48.44
C ASN A 547 7.04 -22.31 47.56
N GLU A 548 7.94 -21.33 47.58
CA GLU A 548 7.81 -20.10 46.77
C GLU A 548 7.80 -20.36 45.26
N ILE A 549 8.43 -21.45 44.81
CA ILE A 549 8.39 -21.87 43.40
C ILE A 549 6.96 -22.24 43.00
N GLU A 550 6.22 -22.96 43.87
CA GLU A 550 4.83 -23.33 43.61
C GLU A 550 3.90 -22.12 43.62
N ILE A 551 4.19 -21.09 44.44
CA ILE A 551 3.44 -19.82 44.44
C ILE A 551 3.67 -19.08 43.12
N ALA A 552 4.93 -18.91 42.70
CA ALA A 552 5.26 -18.27 41.42
C ALA A 552 4.70 -19.03 40.20
N MET A 553 4.50 -20.35 40.34
CA MET A 553 3.89 -21.20 39.32
C MET A 553 2.43 -20.81 39.03
N VAL A 554 1.68 -20.32 40.02
CA VAL A 554 0.28 -19.89 39.83
C VAL A 554 0.17 -18.75 38.82
N LEU A 555 1.10 -17.79 38.85
CA LEU A 555 1.16 -16.68 37.89
C LEU A 555 1.66 -17.17 36.51
N SER A 556 2.78 -17.88 36.52
CA SER A 556 3.58 -18.17 35.34
C SER A 556 2.98 -19.28 34.46
N ILE A 557 2.25 -20.25 35.02
CA ILE A 557 1.65 -21.36 34.26
C ILE A 557 0.57 -20.89 33.27
N PHE A 558 -0.07 -19.75 33.54
CA PHE A 558 -1.00 -19.11 32.61
C PHE A 558 -0.26 -18.65 31.34
N VAL A 559 0.95 -18.11 31.50
CA VAL A 559 1.79 -17.66 30.39
C VAL A 559 2.39 -18.83 29.62
N LEU A 560 2.67 -19.97 30.28
CA LEU A 560 3.10 -21.19 29.59
C LEU A 560 2.09 -21.62 28.53
N ALA A 561 0.80 -21.50 28.84
CA ALA A 561 -0.27 -21.82 27.89
C ALA A 561 -0.25 -20.93 26.64
N TYR A 562 0.29 -19.70 26.72
CA TYR A 562 0.48 -18.84 25.55
C TYR A 562 1.54 -19.36 24.57
N ALA A 563 2.38 -20.31 24.98
CA ALA A 563 3.30 -20.98 24.06
C ALA A 563 2.56 -21.99 23.15
N ILE A 564 1.50 -22.62 23.67
CA ILE A 564 0.83 -23.75 23.01
C ILE A 564 -0.44 -23.28 22.28
N GLY A 565 -1.24 -22.44 22.93
CA GLY A 565 -2.58 -22.10 22.44
C GLY A 565 -2.59 -21.44 21.05
N PRO A 566 -1.77 -20.41 20.75
CA PRO A 566 -1.74 -19.78 19.42
C PRO A 566 -1.37 -20.75 18.30
N LEU A 567 -0.52 -21.74 18.59
CA LEU A 567 -0.07 -22.72 17.60
C LEU A 567 -1.19 -23.66 17.12
N ILE A 568 -2.21 -23.86 17.95
CA ILE A 568 -3.36 -24.73 17.66
C ILE A 568 -4.55 -23.88 17.22
N LEU A 569 -4.87 -22.84 17.98
CA LEU A 569 -6.09 -22.04 17.81
C LEU A 569 -5.99 -21.07 16.62
N GLY A 570 -4.78 -20.63 16.24
CA GLY A 570 -4.56 -19.81 15.04
C GLY A 570 -4.99 -20.55 13.76
N PRO A 571 -4.38 -21.69 13.41
CA PRO A 571 -4.77 -22.48 12.24
C PRO A 571 -6.23 -22.95 12.27
N LEU A 572 -6.76 -23.30 13.45
CA LEU A 572 -8.18 -23.65 13.57
C LEU A 572 -9.11 -22.50 13.21
N SER A 573 -8.70 -21.24 13.48
CA SER A 573 -9.47 -20.04 13.14
C SER A 573 -9.56 -19.80 11.62
N GLU A 574 -8.57 -20.25 10.86
CA GLU A 574 -8.55 -20.18 9.39
C GLU A 574 -9.36 -21.31 8.72
N ILE A 575 -9.71 -22.37 9.47
CA ILE A 575 -10.50 -23.49 8.96
C ILE A 575 -11.98 -23.33 9.33
N TYR A 576 -12.26 -23.07 10.60
CA TYR A 576 -13.63 -23.04 11.13
C TYR A 576 -14.24 -21.62 11.17
N GLY A 577 -13.46 -20.60 10.84
CA GLY A 577 -13.84 -19.19 10.91
C GLY A 577 -13.24 -18.48 12.13
N ARG A 578 -12.83 -17.23 11.94
CA ARG A 578 -12.07 -16.46 12.95
C ARG A 578 -12.91 -16.16 14.18
N ILE A 579 -14.17 -15.75 13.98
CA ILE A 579 -15.02 -15.33 15.09
C ILE A 579 -15.53 -16.51 15.92
N VAL A 580 -15.87 -17.64 15.28
CA VAL A 580 -16.33 -18.83 16.02
C VAL A 580 -15.24 -19.33 16.98
N ILE A 581 -14.00 -19.44 16.49
CA ILE A 581 -12.88 -19.87 17.33
C ILE A 581 -12.54 -18.82 18.40
N LEU A 582 -12.57 -17.53 18.07
CA LEU A 582 -12.37 -16.45 19.04
C LEU A 582 -13.38 -16.53 20.20
N GLN A 583 -14.68 -16.72 19.89
CA GLN A 583 -15.75 -16.81 20.89
C GLN A 583 -15.65 -18.09 21.73
N LEU A 584 -15.37 -19.24 21.11
CA LEU A 584 -15.19 -20.50 21.83
C LEU A 584 -13.96 -20.47 22.74
N ALA A 585 -12.85 -19.89 22.28
CA ALA A 585 -11.65 -19.73 23.08
C ALA A 585 -11.87 -18.79 24.28
N ASN A 586 -12.64 -17.71 24.09
CA ASN A 586 -13.00 -16.83 25.20
C ASN A 586 -13.97 -17.51 26.19
N LEU A 587 -14.98 -18.24 25.71
CA LEU A 587 -15.87 -19.02 26.57
C LEU A 587 -15.11 -20.09 27.36
N PHE A 588 -14.11 -20.72 26.74
CA PHE A 588 -13.20 -21.66 27.40
C PHE A 588 -12.39 -20.96 28.50
N TYR A 589 -11.80 -19.80 28.19
CA TYR A 589 -11.14 -18.95 29.18
C TYR A 589 -12.08 -18.60 30.35
N LEU A 590 -13.30 -18.14 30.08
CA LEU A 590 -14.31 -17.78 31.07
C LEU A 590 -14.61 -18.94 32.03
N ALA A 591 -14.91 -20.13 31.47
CA ALA A 591 -15.27 -21.31 32.26
C ALA A 591 -14.14 -21.72 33.21
N PHE A 592 -12.90 -21.78 32.73
CA PHE A 592 -11.76 -22.16 33.56
C PHE A 592 -11.30 -21.04 34.50
N ASN A 593 -11.48 -19.78 34.14
CA ASN A 593 -11.19 -18.65 35.03
C ASN A 593 -12.18 -18.61 36.21
N ILE A 594 -13.47 -18.88 35.97
CA ILE A 594 -14.46 -19.10 37.04
C ILE A 594 -14.05 -20.30 37.91
N GLY A 595 -13.60 -21.39 37.28
CA GLY A 595 -13.08 -22.58 37.98
C GLY A 595 -11.94 -22.26 38.95
N CYS A 596 -11.06 -21.32 38.60
CA CYS A 596 -9.99 -20.88 39.50
C CYS A 596 -10.51 -20.21 40.78
N GLY A 597 -11.62 -19.45 40.70
CA GLY A 597 -12.25 -18.86 41.88
C GLY A 597 -12.86 -19.91 42.82
N PHE A 598 -13.28 -21.07 42.29
CA PHE A 598 -13.79 -22.20 43.05
C PHE A 598 -12.71 -23.25 43.42
N ALA A 599 -11.45 -23.01 43.07
CA ALA A 599 -10.40 -23.97 43.34
C ALA A 599 -10.19 -24.15 44.85
N THR A 600 -10.11 -25.41 45.29
CA THR A 600 -9.89 -25.81 46.69
C THR A 600 -8.53 -26.46 46.92
N SER A 601 -7.77 -26.72 45.83
CA SER A 601 -6.45 -27.33 45.88
C SER A 601 -5.47 -26.65 44.93
N LYS A 602 -4.18 -26.68 45.29
CA LYS A 602 -3.08 -26.15 44.46
C LYS A 602 -3.05 -26.75 43.04
N GLY A 603 -3.33 -28.06 42.92
CA GLY A 603 -3.35 -28.74 41.62
C GLY A 603 -4.50 -28.27 40.73
N GLN A 604 -5.69 -28.06 41.33
CA GLN A 604 -6.84 -27.50 40.61
C GLN A 604 -6.56 -26.06 40.17
N MET A 605 -5.97 -25.24 41.04
CA MET A 605 -5.57 -23.86 40.71
C MET A 605 -4.62 -23.83 39.51
N MET A 606 -3.55 -24.64 39.53
CA MET A 606 -2.59 -24.72 38.44
C MET A 606 -3.22 -25.23 37.13
N ALA A 607 -4.04 -26.29 37.21
CA ALA A 607 -4.71 -26.85 36.03
C ALA A 607 -5.70 -25.85 35.40
N PHE A 608 -6.56 -25.22 36.20
CA PHE A 608 -7.52 -24.22 35.71
C PHE A 608 -6.82 -22.96 35.20
N ARG A 609 -5.71 -22.54 35.81
CA ARG A 609 -4.83 -21.46 35.30
C ARG A 609 -4.25 -21.79 33.93
N PHE A 610 -3.73 -23.00 33.75
CA PHE A 610 -3.19 -23.44 32.46
C PHE A 610 -4.28 -23.47 31.38
N LEU A 611 -5.45 -24.05 31.70
CA LEU A 611 -6.57 -24.14 30.76
C LEU A 611 -7.15 -22.75 30.43
N SER A 612 -7.32 -21.87 31.42
CA SER A 612 -7.73 -20.49 31.15
C SER A 612 -6.70 -19.76 30.27
N GLY A 613 -5.41 -19.93 30.52
CA GLY A 613 -4.34 -19.39 29.67
C GLY A 613 -4.41 -19.87 28.22
N LEU A 614 -4.77 -21.14 27.98
CA LEU A 614 -4.92 -21.69 26.62
C LEU A 614 -6.02 -20.94 25.86
N GLY A 615 -7.19 -20.77 26.46
CA GLY A 615 -8.30 -20.01 25.87
C GLY A 615 -7.89 -18.55 25.64
N GLY A 616 -7.31 -17.92 26.65
CA GLY A 616 -6.90 -16.51 26.63
C GLY A 616 -5.83 -16.17 25.58
N SER A 617 -4.99 -17.13 25.21
CA SER A 617 -3.93 -16.94 24.21
C SER A 617 -4.45 -16.73 22.79
N ALA A 618 -5.62 -17.30 22.45
CA ALA A 618 -6.17 -17.24 21.11
C ALA A 618 -6.54 -15.82 20.70
N LEU A 619 -6.94 -15.01 21.69
CA LEU A 619 -7.42 -13.64 21.50
C LEU A 619 -6.29 -12.75 20.95
N LEU A 620 -5.05 -12.98 21.39
CA LEU A 620 -3.85 -12.28 20.91
C LEU A 620 -3.47 -12.70 19.48
N ALA A 621 -3.66 -13.96 19.11
CA ALA A 621 -3.26 -14.49 17.81
C ALA A 621 -4.28 -14.16 16.71
N ILE A 622 -5.58 -14.31 17.01
CA ILE A 622 -6.67 -14.17 16.04
C ILE A 622 -7.05 -12.71 15.83
N GLY A 623 -6.87 -11.84 16.83
CA GLY A 623 -7.33 -10.45 16.78
C GLY A 623 -6.73 -9.64 15.63
N GLY A 624 -5.44 -9.82 15.33
CA GLY A 624 -4.78 -9.21 14.18
C GLY A 624 -5.41 -9.63 12.84
N GLY A 625 -5.74 -10.91 12.70
CA GLY A 625 -6.40 -11.46 11.51
C GLY A 625 -7.82 -10.93 11.31
N VAL A 626 -8.58 -10.75 12.39
CA VAL A 626 -9.92 -10.15 12.31
C VAL A 626 -9.85 -8.70 11.81
N LEU A 627 -8.83 -7.94 12.25
CA LEU A 627 -8.63 -6.57 11.77
C LEU A 627 -8.24 -6.52 10.29
N SER A 628 -7.42 -7.45 9.79
CA SER A 628 -7.06 -7.51 8.37
C SER A 628 -8.23 -7.91 7.47
N ASP A 629 -9.17 -8.68 7.99
CA ASP A 629 -10.35 -9.12 7.23
C ASP A 629 -11.39 -8.00 7.07
N CYS A 630 -11.56 -7.13 8.09
CA CYS A 630 -12.55 -6.05 8.08
C CYS A 630 -12.07 -4.73 7.47
N TRP A 631 -10.78 -4.41 7.62
CA TRP A 631 -10.23 -3.10 7.24
C TRP A 631 -9.40 -3.18 5.96
N THR A 632 -9.63 -2.23 5.05
CA THR A 632 -8.78 -2.04 3.87
C THR A 632 -7.39 -1.53 4.28
N ALA A 633 -6.38 -1.78 3.44
CA ALA A 633 -4.98 -1.49 3.76
C ALA A 633 -4.76 -0.05 4.26
N ASP A 634 -5.41 0.93 3.62
CA ASP A 634 -5.28 2.36 3.94
C ASP A 634 -5.88 2.76 5.29
N GLN A 635 -6.93 2.07 5.73
CA GLN A 635 -7.65 2.37 6.97
C GLN A 635 -7.19 1.52 8.16
N ARG A 636 -6.56 0.37 7.88
CA ARG A 636 -6.15 -0.63 8.88
C ARG A 636 -5.19 -0.08 9.93
N GLY A 637 -4.32 0.89 9.59
CA GLY A 637 -3.36 1.46 10.53
C GLY A 637 -3.99 2.06 11.78
N LYS A 638 -5.13 2.78 11.64
CA LYS A 638 -5.85 3.36 12.78
C LYS A 638 -6.46 2.28 13.68
N ALA A 639 -7.05 1.24 13.08
CA ALA A 639 -7.65 0.13 13.81
C ALA A 639 -6.60 -0.68 14.57
N VAL A 640 -5.47 -1.01 13.92
CA VAL A 640 -4.35 -1.73 14.53
C VAL A 640 -3.73 -0.94 15.69
N GLY A 641 -3.65 0.39 15.58
CA GLY A 641 -3.16 1.25 16.67
C GLY A 641 -4.01 1.13 17.93
N ILE A 642 -5.34 1.19 17.80
CA ILE A 642 -6.27 1.04 18.95
C ILE A 642 -6.25 -0.39 19.49
N TYR A 643 -6.23 -1.39 18.62
CA TYR A 643 -6.12 -2.79 19.02
C TYR A 643 -4.84 -3.07 19.81
N SER A 644 -3.71 -2.52 19.37
CA SER A 644 -2.40 -2.75 19.99
C SER A 644 -2.29 -2.14 21.39
N LEU A 645 -3.11 -1.13 21.74
CA LEU A 645 -3.12 -0.55 23.08
C LEU A 645 -3.63 -1.51 24.16
N ALA A 646 -4.60 -2.37 23.82
CA ALA A 646 -5.22 -3.30 24.74
C ALA A 646 -4.20 -4.26 25.40
N PRO A 647 -3.42 -5.07 24.66
CA PRO A 647 -2.48 -6.01 25.27
C PRO A 647 -1.34 -5.32 26.03
N LEU A 648 -1.05 -4.05 25.72
CA LEU A 648 -0.01 -3.26 26.39
C LEU A 648 -0.42 -2.78 27.78
N LEU A 649 -1.67 -2.32 27.92
CA LEU A 649 -2.17 -1.80 29.19
C LEU A 649 -2.53 -2.91 30.17
N GLY A 650 -2.86 -4.11 29.67
CA GLY A 650 -3.34 -5.21 30.49
C GLY A 650 -2.41 -5.61 31.65
N PRO A 651 -1.11 -5.88 31.42
CA PRO A 651 -0.15 -6.25 32.47
C PRO A 651 0.04 -5.22 33.59
N ALA A 652 -0.35 -3.96 33.38
CA ALA A 652 -0.27 -2.91 34.39
C ALA A 652 -1.62 -2.66 35.08
N ALA A 653 -2.71 -2.66 34.32
CA ALA A 653 -4.06 -2.49 34.87
C ALA A 653 -4.47 -3.67 35.76
N GLY A 654 -4.02 -4.88 35.42
CA GLY A 654 -4.25 -6.09 36.21
C GLY A 654 -3.80 -5.93 37.66
N PRO A 655 -2.50 -5.85 37.96
CA PRO A 655 -2.02 -5.80 39.34
C PRO A 655 -2.57 -4.63 40.16
N VAL A 656 -2.85 -3.47 39.55
CA VAL A 656 -3.50 -2.35 40.24
C VAL A 656 -4.89 -2.78 40.74
N ALA A 657 -5.75 -3.30 39.86
CA ALA A 657 -7.07 -3.79 40.27
C ALA A 657 -6.96 -4.99 41.25
N GLY A 658 -5.99 -5.88 41.02
CA GLY A 658 -5.73 -7.04 41.87
C GLY A 658 -5.33 -6.68 43.29
N GLY A 659 -4.52 -5.64 43.49
CA GLY A 659 -4.10 -5.15 44.80
C GLY A 659 -5.29 -4.67 45.62
N PHE A 660 -6.12 -3.78 45.06
CA PHE A 660 -7.32 -3.28 45.73
C PHE A 660 -8.36 -4.38 46.03
N ILE A 661 -8.54 -5.32 45.11
CA ILE A 661 -9.49 -6.44 45.32
C ILE A 661 -8.97 -7.35 46.43
N THR A 662 -7.69 -7.69 46.43
CA THR A 662 -7.11 -8.63 47.40
C THR A 662 -7.12 -8.06 48.81
N GLU A 663 -6.81 -6.77 48.99
CA GLU A 663 -6.80 -6.10 50.29
C GLU A 663 -8.21 -5.98 50.89
N ASN A 664 -9.20 -5.58 50.07
CA ASN A 664 -10.56 -5.30 50.56
C ASN A 664 -11.47 -6.54 50.60
N THR A 665 -11.10 -7.62 49.91
CA THR A 665 -11.94 -8.82 49.79
C THR A 665 -11.10 -10.10 49.96
N THR A 666 -11.33 -11.13 49.14
CA THR A 666 -10.53 -12.36 49.14
C THR A 666 -9.85 -12.51 47.78
N TRP A 667 -8.74 -13.24 47.74
CA TRP A 667 -8.02 -13.52 46.49
C TRP A 667 -8.93 -14.16 45.42
N ARG A 668 -10.01 -14.86 45.79
CA ARG A 668 -10.97 -15.47 44.86
C ARG A 668 -11.71 -14.43 44.02
N TRP A 669 -11.97 -13.25 44.56
CA TRP A 669 -12.62 -12.15 43.84
C TRP A 669 -11.80 -11.62 42.67
N VAL A 670 -10.48 -11.83 42.66
CA VAL A 670 -9.64 -11.55 41.49
C VAL A 670 -10.15 -12.33 40.26
N PHE A 671 -10.52 -13.59 40.47
CA PHE A 671 -11.04 -14.45 39.41
C PHE A 671 -12.50 -14.14 39.07
N TRP A 672 -13.34 -13.89 40.08
CA TRP A 672 -14.73 -13.55 39.83
C TRP A 672 -14.89 -12.20 39.12
N ALA A 673 -14.13 -11.18 39.52
CA ALA A 673 -14.17 -9.85 38.89
C ALA A 673 -13.73 -9.90 37.41
N THR A 674 -12.63 -10.60 37.11
CA THR A 674 -12.21 -10.81 35.71
C THR A 674 -13.23 -11.61 34.93
N SER A 675 -13.88 -12.61 35.54
CA SER A 675 -14.92 -13.41 34.89
C SER A 675 -16.20 -12.61 34.63
N ILE A 676 -16.60 -11.71 35.52
CA ILE A 676 -17.79 -10.84 35.32
C ILE A 676 -17.54 -9.88 34.16
N LEU A 677 -16.36 -9.24 34.15
CA LEU A 677 -15.97 -8.35 33.05
C LEU A 677 -15.90 -9.12 31.72
N ASP A 678 -15.28 -10.31 31.73
CA ASP A 678 -15.19 -11.15 30.55
C ASP A 678 -16.57 -11.62 30.06
N ALA A 679 -17.47 -12.02 30.96
CA ALA A 679 -18.84 -12.40 30.61
C ALA A 679 -19.59 -11.23 29.95
N ALA A 680 -19.40 -9.99 30.42
CA ALA A 680 -19.98 -8.82 29.78
C ALA A 680 -19.43 -8.60 28.36
N ILE A 681 -18.12 -8.75 28.16
CA ILE A 681 -17.47 -8.66 26.85
C ILE A 681 -17.93 -9.80 25.93
N GLN A 682 -18.07 -11.02 26.47
CA GLN A 682 -18.57 -12.21 25.79
C GLN A 682 -20.00 -12.01 25.28
N ILE A 683 -20.90 -11.49 26.14
CA ILE A 683 -22.28 -11.17 25.76
C ILE A 683 -22.30 -10.12 24.64
N ALA A 684 -21.54 -9.04 24.79
CA ALA A 684 -21.41 -8.04 23.72
C ALA A 684 -20.88 -8.65 22.42
N GLY A 685 -19.88 -9.53 22.52
CA GLY A 685 -19.32 -10.25 21.38
C GLY A 685 -20.36 -11.09 20.64
N LEU A 686 -21.24 -11.80 21.35
CA LEU A 686 -22.27 -12.62 20.71
C LEU A 686 -23.25 -11.80 19.86
N PHE A 687 -23.54 -10.56 20.24
CA PHE A 687 -24.46 -9.69 19.51
C PHE A 687 -23.80 -8.90 18.38
N PHE A 688 -22.58 -8.41 18.59
CA PHE A 688 -21.93 -7.44 17.70
C PHE A 688 -20.86 -8.04 16.80
N LEU A 689 -20.25 -9.18 17.15
CA LEU A 689 -19.28 -9.85 16.27
C LEU A 689 -19.99 -10.77 15.29
N GLN A 690 -19.70 -10.55 14.01
CA GLN A 690 -20.10 -11.44 12.94
C GLN A 690 -18.88 -11.98 12.23
N GLU A 691 -19.03 -13.15 11.63
CA GLU A 691 -17.94 -13.80 10.93
C GLU A 691 -17.28 -12.85 9.92
N THR A 692 -15.95 -12.71 10.04
CA THR A 692 -15.13 -11.81 9.22
C THR A 692 -14.34 -12.56 8.16
N TYR A 693 -14.21 -13.88 8.31
CA TYR A 693 -13.36 -14.67 7.43
C TYR A 693 -14.06 -14.99 6.10
N ALA A 694 -13.54 -14.43 5.00
CA ALA A 694 -14.13 -14.55 3.66
C ALA A 694 -14.30 -15.99 3.17
N PRO A 695 -13.33 -16.92 3.34
CA PRO A 695 -13.49 -18.31 2.90
C PRO A 695 -14.67 -19.03 3.58
N THR A 696 -14.84 -18.86 4.90
CA THR A 696 -15.98 -19.47 5.62
C THR A 696 -17.32 -18.83 5.24
N LEU A 697 -17.36 -17.53 4.94
CA LEU A 697 -18.58 -16.87 4.47
C LEU A 697 -19.01 -17.40 3.09
N LEU A 698 -18.05 -17.53 2.16
CA LEU A 698 -18.29 -18.09 0.84
C LEU A 698 -18.68 -19.57 0.91
N GLU A 699 -18.08 -20.34 1.81
CA GLU A 699 -18.46 -21.74 2.02
C GLU A 699 -19.89 -21.87 2.54
N ARG A 700 -20.30 -21.03 3.51
CA ARG A 700 -21.70 -20.98 3.97
C ARG A 700 -22.66 -20.56 2.85
N LYS A 701 -22.26 -19.63 1.99
CA LYS A 701 -23.03 -19.22 0.80
C LYS A 701 -23.17 -20.40 -0.18
N ALA A 702 -22.08 -21.11 -0.47
CA ALA A 702 -22.09 -22.28 -1.33
C ALA A 702 -22.96 -23.41 -0.76
N GLN A 703 -22.88 -23.69 0.54
CA GLN A 703 -23.74 -24.70 1.19
C GLN A 703 -25.23 -24.31 1.16
N ARG A 704 -25.57 -23.02 1.30
CA ARG A 704 -26.94 -22.53 1.14
C ARG A 704 -27.41 -22.71 -0.30
N LEU A 705 -26.60 -22.30 -1.28
CA LEU A 705 -26.92 -22.47 -2.70
C LEU A 705 -27.04 -23.95 -3.10
N ARG A 706 -26.19 -24.85 -2.57
CA ARG A 706 -26.31 -26.32 -2.74
C ARG A 706 -27.66 -26.84 -2.23
N LYS A 707 -28.16 -26.33 -1.09
CA LYS A 707 -29.46 -26.72 -0.52
C LYS A 707 -30.65 -26.14 -1.31
N GLU A 708 -30.55 -24.91 -1.80
CA GLU A 708 -31.63 -24.23 -2.53
C GLU A 708 -31.76 -24.70 -3.98
N THR A 709 -30.63 -25.00 -4.64
CA THR A 709 -30.61 -25.45 -6.05
C THR A 709 -30.57 -26.97 -6.22
N GLY A 710 -30.29 -27.72 -5.14
CA GLY A 710 -30.07 -29.17 -5.20
C GLY A 710 -28.80 -29.58 -5.96
N ASN A 711 -27.97 -28.62 -6.39
CA ASN A 711 -26.77 -28.84 -7.17
C ASN A 711 -25.54 -29.03 -6.27
N ASN A 712 -25.12 -30.29 -6.08
CA ASN A 712 -23.93 -30.64 -5.30
C ASN A 712 -22.59 -30.30 -5.99
N ALA A 713 -22.61 -29.83 -7.24
CA ALA A 713 -21.40 -29.45 -7.98
C ALA A 713 -20.88 -28.06 -7.60
N LEU A 714 -21.68 -27.22 -6.93
CA LEU A 714 -21.28 -25.87 -6.49
C LEU A 714 -20.04 -25.95 -5.59
N HIS A 715 -18.96 -25.23 -5.87
CA HIS A 715 -17.73 -25.18 -5.05
C HIS A 715 -17.20 -23.76 -4.92
N THR A 716 -16.38 -23.47 -3.91
CA THR A 716 -15.77 -22.15 -3.72
C THR A 716 -14.31 -22.16 -4.16
N GLU A 717 -13.73 -21.00 -4.45
CA GLU A 717 -12.28 -20.84 -4.77
C GLU A 717 -11.36 -21.42 -3.67
N TYR A 718 -11.89 -21.58 -2.46
CA TYR A 718 -11.19 -22.07 -1.27
C TYR A 718 -11.52 -23.53 -0.94
N ASP A 719 -12.39 -24.20 -1.71
CA ASP A 719 -12.89 -25.56 -1.44
C ASP A 719 -11.86 -26.62 -1.89
N ASN A 720 -10.78 -26.76 -1.11
CA ASN A 720 -9.82 -27.84 -1.31
C ASN A 720 -10.41 -29.16 -0.80
N LYS A 721 -10.97 -29.96 -1.73
CA LYS A 721 -11.37 -31.36 -1.47
C LYS A 721 -10.15 -32.16 -0.99
N ASN A 722 -10.15 -32.49 0.31
CA ASN A 722 -9.25 -33.41 1.02
C ASN A 722 -7.85 -32.90 1.42
N LYS A 723 -7.78 -32.04 2.43
CA LYS A 723 -6.66 -32.09 3.39
C LYS A 723 -7.18 -32.55 4.75
N ALA A 724 -6.63 -33.65 5.26
CA ALA A 724 -6.90 -34.09 6.62
C ALA A 724 -6.48 -32.99 7.60
N LEU A 725 -7.36 -32.58 8.51
CA LEU A 725 -7.11 -31.59 9.57
C LEU A 725 -5.78 -31.84 10.30
N SER A 726 -5.44 -33.12 10.49
CA SER A 726 -4.17 -33.56 11.07
C SER A 726 -2.94 -33.07 10.30
N LYS A 727 -2.96 -33.04 8.96
CA LYS A 727 -1.83 -32.61 8.14
C LYS A 727 -1.64 -31.08 8.16
N ILE A 728 -2.74 -30.32 8.15
CA ILE A 728 -2.70 -28.85 8.28
C ILE A 728 -2.15 -28.47 9.67
N LEU A 729 -2.74 -29.05 10.72
CA LEU A 729 -2.33 -28.79 12.09
C LEU A 729 -0.88 -29.25 12.35
N SER A 730 -0.49 -30.43 11.86
CA SER A 730 0.89 -30.93 11.97
C SER A 730 1.88 -30.00 11.29
N THR A 731 1.56 -29.49 10.10
CA THR A 731 2.42 -28.56 9.38
C THR A 731 2.57 -27.23 10.14
N ALA A 732 1.47 -26.67 10.64
CA ALA A 732 1.48 -25.44 11.43
C ALA A 732 2.24 -25.58 12.76
N LEU A 733 2.16 -26.76 13.41
CA LEU A 733 2.89 -27.05 14.64
C LEU A 733 4.39 -27.26 14.41
N VAL A 734 4.81 -27.94 13.34
CA VAL A 734 6.22 -28.32 13.12
C VAL A 734 7.07 -27.15 12.61
N ARG A 735 6.50 -26.25 11.80
CA ARG A 735 7.24 -25.16 11.13
C ARG A 735 7.94 -24.19 12.10
N PRO A 736 7.29 -23.68 13.17
CA PRO A 736 7.94 -22.78 14.13
C PRO A 736 9.18 -23.40 14.78
N PHE A 737 9.11 -24.68 15.17
CA PHE A 737 10.26 -25.38 15.77
C PHE A 737 11.38 -25.62 14.75
N ARG A 738 11.04 -25.90 13.49
CA ARG A 738 12.03 -26.03 12.41
C ARG A 738 12.73 -24.70 12.13
N LEU A 739 11.99 -23.58 12.08
CA LEU A 739 12.59 -22.25 11.92
C LEU A 739 13.47 -21.89 13.12
N LEU A 740 13.01 -22.15 14.34
CA LEU A 740 13.80 -21.95 15.55
C LEU A 740 15.07 -22.82 15.56
N GLY A 741 15.03 -24.05 15.07
CA GLY A 741 16.18 -24.95 15.03
C GLY A 741 17.17 -24.68 13.90
N THR A 742 16.72 -24.08 12.79
CA THR A 742 17.54 -23.95 11.56
C THR A 742 17.98 -22.53 11.25
N GLN A 743 17.32 -21.50 11.77
CA GLN A 743 17.56 -20.10 11.39
C GLN A 743 18.26 -19.31 12.52
N PRO A 744 19.55 -18.97 12.38
CA PRO A 744 20.30 -18.25 13.42
C PRO A 744 19.71 -16.89 13.78
N ILE A 745 19.13 -16.17 12.81
CA ILE A 745 18.50 -14.86 13.06
C ILE A 745 17.28 -15.02 13.97
N VAL A 746 16.42 -15.99 13.69
CA VAL A 746 15.24 -16.28 14.53
C VAL A 746 15.68 -16.71 15.91
N GLN A 747 16.74 -17.51 16.05
CA GLN A 747 17.29 -17.92 17.35
C GLN A 747 17.73 -16.72 18.19
N VAL A 748 18.58 -15.84 17.65
CA VAL A 748 19.10 -14.67 18.36
C VAL A 748 17.95 -13.75 18.80
N LEU A 749 17.01 -13.48 17.90
CA LEU A 749 15.86 -12.63 18.17
C LEU A 749 14.87 -13.25 19.15
N ALA A 750 14.60 -14.55 19.03
CA ALA A 750 13.71 -15.27 19.94
C ALA A 750 14.30 -15.34 21.36
N VAL A 751 15.62 -15.56 21.49
CA VAL A 751 16.32 -15.55 22.78
C VAL A 751 16.24 -14.15 23.40
N TYR A 752 16.48 -13.10 22.62
CA TYR A 752 16.39 -11.73 23.12
C TYR A 752 14.96 -11.36 23.52
N MET A 753 13.97 -11.67 22.67
CA MET A 753 12.54 -11.44 22.96
C MET A 753 12.08 -12.21 24.20
N GLY A 754 12.53 -13.45 24.35
CA GLY A 754 12.26 -14.25 25.54
C GLY A 754 12.94 -13.73 26.79
N TYR A 755 14.18 -13.23 26.68
CA TYR A 755 14.85 -12.58 27.79
C TYR A 755 14.09 -11.33 28.28
N LEU A 756 13.67 -10.45 27.36
CA LEU A 756 12.90 -9.25 27.70
C LEU A 756 11.58 -9.61 28.39
N TYR A 757 10.82 -10.55 27.83
CA TYR A 757 9.52 -10.94 28.37
C TYR A 757 9.62 -11.76 29.67
N GLY A 758 10.62 -12.64 29.77
CA GLY A 758 10.93 -13.38 30.99
C GLY A 758 11.29 -12.44 32.13
N THR A 759 12.17 -11.47 31.88
CA THR A 759 12.54 -10.46 32.89
C THR A 759 11.35 -9.58 33.26
N MET A 760 10.47 -9.26 32.29
CA MET A 760 9.23 -8.53 32.55
C MET A 760 8.33 -9.28 33.54
N TYR A 761 8.05 -10.56 33.30
CA TYR A 761 7.23 -11.37 34.22
C TYR A 761 7.92 -11.64 35.56
N LEU A 762 9.25 -11.76 35.57
CA LEU A 762 10.04 -11.83 36.79
C LEU A 762 9.76 -10.61 37.66
N VAL A 763 9.97 -9.40 37.11
CA VAL A 763 9.71 -8.14 37.81
C VAL A 763 8.26 -8.07 38.24
N LEU A 764 7.29 -8.36 37.36
CA LEU A 764 5.85 -8.36 37.71
C LEU A 764 5.52 -9.29 38.88
N SER A 765 6.15 -10.46 38.96
CA SER A 765 5.91 -11.45 40.01
C SER A 765 6.51 -11.07 41.37
N THR A 766 7.68 -10.43 41.36
CA THR A 766 8.40 -10.06 42.61
C THR A 766 8.10 -8.63 43.04
N PHE A 767 7.43 -7.83 42.20
CA PHE A 767 7.09 -6.44 42.49
C PHE A 767 6.29 -6.25 43.79
N PRO A 768 5.24 -7.06 44.09
CA PRO A 768 4.46 -6.89 45.32
C PRO A 768 5.31 -7.16 46.55
N ALA A 769 6.13 -8.23 46.51
CA ALA A 769 7.01 -8.60 47.59
C ALA A 769 8.04 -7.51 47.91
N LEU A 770 8.49 -6.73 46.92
CA LEU A 770 9.35 -5.58 47.17
C LEU A 770 8.64 -4.53 48.05
N TRP A 771 7.41 -4.14 47.70
CA TRP A 771 6.68 -3.09 48.41
C TRP A 771 6.19 -3.57 49.79
N GLU A 772 5.66 -4.78 49.86
CA GLU A 772 5.14 -5.37 51.09
C GLU A 772 6.25 -5.68 52.10
N ILE A 773 7.29 -6.42 51.68
CA ILE A 773 8.31 -6.94 52.60
C ILE A 773 9.40 -5.89 52.87
N ARG A 774 9.84 -5.16 51.84
CA ARG A 774 11.02 -4.29 51.97
C ARG A 774 10.68 -2.85 52.35
N TYR A 775 9.60 -2.31 51.80
CA TYR A 775 9.10 -0.96 52.07
C TYR A 775 7.99 -0.93 53.14
N GLY A 776 7.35 -2.06 53.45
CA GLY A 776 6.31 -2.14 54.49
C GLY A 776 4.98 -1.50 54.07
N GLU A 777 4.71 -1.40 52.77
CA GLU A 777 3.46 -0.86 52.24
C GLU A 777 2.34 -1.92 52.29
N SER A 778 1.09 -1.49 52.45
CA SER A 778 -0.08 -2.35 52.33
C SER A 778 -0.29 -2.82 50.88
N ILE A 779 -1.07 -3.90 50.66
CA ILE A 779 -1.20 -4.55 49.34
C ILE A 779 -1.84 -3.60 48.31
N ASP A 780 -2.76 -2.74 48.73
CA ASP A 780 -3.41 -1.73 47.89
C ASP A 780 -2.44 -0.63 47.42
N ILE A 781 -1.65 -0.06 48.33
CA ILE A 781 -0.63 0.96 48.02
C ILE A 781 0.49 0.33 47.18
N GLY A 782 0.96 -0.87 47.55
CA GLY A 782 1.92 -1.64 46.78
C GLY A 782 1.44 -1.93 45.34
N GLY A 783 0.14 -2.16 45.18
CA GLY A 783 -0.54 -2.30 43.88
C GLY A 783 -0.48 -1.04 43.01
N LEU A 784 -0.56 0.16 43.59
CA LEU A 784 -0.47 1.43 42.84
C LEU A 784 0.90 1.64 42.19
N ASN A 785 1.98 1.08 42.76
CA ASN A 785 3.32 1.21 42.18
C ASN A 785 3.42 0.59 40.77
N TYR A 786 2.53 -0.34 40.39
CA TYR A 786 2.47 -0.90 39.03
C TYR A 786 2.11 0.14 37.95
N ILE A 787 1.56 1.30 38.33
CA ILE A 787 1.35 2.42 37.42
C ILE A 787 2.68 2.84 36.77
N SER A 788 3.80 2.73 37.46
CA SER A 788 5.13 3.03 36.91
C SER A 788 5.48 2.13 35.71
N LEU A 789 5.24 0.83 35.82
CA LEU A 789 5.41 -0.14 34.73
C LEU A 789 4.42 0.14 33.59
N GLY A 790 3.15 0.43 33.91
CA GLY A 790 2.13 0.77 32.92
C GLY A 790 2.43 2.02 32.12
N LEU A 791 2.86 3.10 32.77
CA LEU A 791 3.29 4.32 32.10
C LEU A 791 4.52 4.05 31.21
N GLY A 792 5.44 3.20 31.66
CA GLY A 792 6.61 2.79 30.88
C GLY A 792 6.21 2.06 29.60
N PHE A 793 5.34 1.04 29.71
CA PHE A 793 4.83 0.32 28.54
C PHE A 793 4.04 1.23 27.59
N PHE A 794 3.20 2.11 28.12
CA PHE A 794 2.41 3.05 27.32
C PHE A 794 3.31 4.04 26.57
N MET A 795 4.17 4.76 27.28
CA MET A 795 5.09 5.74 26.68
C MET A 795 6.05 5.09 25.68
N GLY A 796 6.61 3.92 26.03
CA GLY A 796 7.50 3.18 25.16
C GLY A 796 6.81 2.80 23.84
N ALA A 797 5.59 2.26 23.89
CA ALA A 797 4.84 1.91 22.69
C ALA A 797 4.43 3.12 21.84
N GLN A 798 3.96 4.20 22.48
CA GLN A 798 3.54 5.42 21.78
C GLN A 798 4.71 6.15 21.11
N ILE A 799 5.91 6.09 21.68
CA ILE A 799 7.11 6.65 21.05
C ILE A 799 7.60 5.73 19.92
N THR A 800 7.57 4.41 20.14
CA THR A 800 8.14 3.43 19.21
C THR A 800 7.42 3.43 17.87
N ALA A 801 6.09 3.35 17.86
CA ALA A 801 5.31 3.23 16.63
C ALA A 801 5.60 4.36 15.59
N PRO A 802 5.44 5.66 15.92
CA PRO A 802 5.73 6.73 14.96
C PRO A 802 7.22 6.86 14.65
N LEU A 803 8.10 6.63 15.63
CA LEU A 803 9.54 6.79 15.43
C LEU A 803 10.12 5.70 14.52
N ASN A 804 9.64 4.47 14.65
CA ASN A 804 10.00 3.35 13.78
C ASN A 804 9.67 3.65 12.32
N ASP A 805 8.49 4.20 12.04
CA ASP A 805 8.06 4.56 10.68
C ASP A 805 8.81 5.78 10.12
N ILE A 806 9.16 6.76 10.95
CA ILE A 806 9.97 7.91 10.53
C ILE A 806 11.39 7.47 10.16
N ILE A 807 12.01 6.63 11.00
CA ILE A 807 13.36 6.12 10.77
C ILE A 807 13.39 5.24 9.53
N TYR A 808 12.44 4.30 9.40
CA TYR A 808 12.33 3.42 8.25
C TYR A 808 12.19 4.21 6.95
N ARG A 809 11.28 5.21 6.89
CA ARG A 809 11.09 6.06 5.70
C ARG A 809 12.35 6.86 5.35
N ARG A 810 13.06 7.41 6.34
CA ARG A 810 14.31 8.16 6.13
C ARG A 810 15.43 7.27 5.60
N LEU A 811 15.59 6.07 6.16
CA LEU A 811 16.61 5.12 5.72
C LEU A 811 16.30 4.52 4.35
N LYS A 812 15.02 4.22 4.08
CA LYS A 812 14.52 3.83 2.75
C LYS A 812 14.82 4.91 1.71
N LYS A 813 14.55 6.19 2.03
CA LYS A 813 14.89 7.32 1.14
C LYS A 813 16.39 7.46 0.90
N ARG A 814 17.23 7.17 1.90
CA ARG A 814 18.70 7.15 1.76
C ARG A 814 19.23 5.94 1.00
N ASN A 815 18.47 4.86 0.89
CA ASN A 815 18.84 3.62 0.22
C ASN A 815 18.11 3.44 -1.12
N ASN A 816 18.04 4.49 -1.93
CA ASN A 816 17.40 4.46 -3.25
C ASN A 816 15.96 3.91 -3.25
N ASN A 817 15.20 4.17 -2.19
CA ASN A 817 13.84 3.66 -1.95
C ASN A 817 13.70 2.13 -1.81
N ILE A 818 14.81 1.39 -1.71
CA ILE A 818 14.80 -0.06 -1.44
C ILE A 818 14.69 -0.28 0.07
N GLY A 819 13.56 -0.83 0.51
CA GLY A 819 13.30 -1.16 1.91
C GLY A 819 14.13 -2.36 2.36
N ARG A 820 14.75 -2.26 3.54
CA ARG A 820 15.49 -3.34 4.18
C ARG A 820 14.93 -3.55 5.59
N PRO A 821 14.62 -4.79 6.01
CA PRO A 821 14.26 -5.13 7.39
C PRO A 821 15.21 -4.53 8.44
N GLU A 822 16.49 -4.41 8.09
CA GLU A 822 17.54 -3.81 8.92
C GLU A 822 17.26 -2.35 9.31
N PHE A 823 16.42 -1.63 8.56
CA PHE A 823 16.03 -0.26 8.90
C PHE A 823 15.13 -0.15 10.13
N ARG A 824 14.59 -1.27 10.64
CA ARG A 824 13.85 -1.35 11.90
C ARG A 824 14.77 -1.50 13.13
N VAL A 825 16.02 -1.92 12.93
CA VAL A 825 17.01 -2.19 13.99
C VAL A 825 17.48 -0.96 14.78
N PRO A 826 17.62 0.27 14.21
CA PRO A 826 18.14 1.42 14.95
C PRO A 826 17.38 1.75 16.23
N LEU A 827 16.08 1.47 16.29
CA LEU A 827 15.26 1.70 17.47
C LEU A 827 15.47 0.65 18.57
N MET A 828 16.03 -0.51 18.22
CA MET A 828 16.40 -1.56 19.18
C MET A 828 17.67 -1.20 19.97
N VAL A 829 18.53 -0.34 19.43
CA VAL A 829 19.76 0.13 20.09
C VAL A 829 19.46 0.90 21.39
N PRO A 830 18.63 1.97 21.40
CA PRO A 830 18.30 2.65 22.66
C PRO A 830 17.56 1.73 23.64
N ALA A 831 16.70 0.84 23.15
CA ALA A 831 16.03 -0.17 23.99
C ALA A 831 17.03 -1.08 24.72
N ALA A 832 18.07 -1.56 24.02
CA ALA A 832 19.11 -2.42 24.57
C ALA A 832 19.91 -1.77 25.71
N PHE A 833 20.03 -0.44 25.73
CA PHE A 833 20.65 0.30 26.84
C PHE A 833 19.64 0.67 27.94
N MET A 834 18.40 1.01 27.59
CA MET A 834 17.37 1.37 28.57
C MET A 834 17.03 0.21 29.51
N VAL A 835 16.95 -1.03 29.01
CA VAL A 835 16.62 -2.20 29.83
C VAL A 835 17.61 -2.42 30.98
N PRO A 836 18.94 -2.55 30.76
CA PRO A 836 19.90 -2.71 31.85
C PRO A 836 19.95 -1.49 32.76
N VAL A 837 19.89 -0.26 32.22
CA VAL A 837 19.85 0.97 33.04
C VAL A 837 18.65 0.96 33.98
N GLY A 838 17.47 0.60 33.48
CA GLY A 838 16.25 0.48 34.29
C GLY A 838 16.35 -0.60 35.36
N ILE A 839 16.90 -1.77 35.02
CA ILE A 839 17.11 -2.86 35.99
C ILE A 839 18.10 -2.46 37.08
N PHE A 840 19.27 -1.92 36.74
CA PHE A 840 20.25 -1.49 37.73
C PHE A 840 19.67 -0.41 38.65
N TRP A 841 18.95 0.57 38.07
CA TRP A 841 18.31 1.64 38.83
C TRP A 841 17.26 1.09 39.78
N TYR A 842 16.34 0.25 39.30
CA TYR A 842 15.30 -0.39 40.08
C TYR A 842 15.88 -1.21 41.24
N SER A 843 16.84 -2.07 40.93
CA SER A 843 17.37 -3.06 41.86
C SER A 843 18.27 -2.47 42.94
N TRP A 844 19.14 -1.51 42.62
CA TRP A 844 20.00 -0.87 43.62
C TRP A 844 19.24 0.16 44.47
N SER A 845 18.30 0.90 43.89
CA SER A 845 17.45 1.80 44.67
C SER A 845 16.57 1.04 45.67
N ALA A 846 16.06 -0.13 45.26
CA ALA A 846 15.36 -1.08 46.12
C ALA A 846 16.27 -1.66 47.22
N GLN A 847 17.52 -2.04 46.89
CA GLN A 847 18.47 -2.60 47.84
C GLN A 847 18.80 -1.62 48.98
N VAL A 848 19.06 -0.36 48.63
CA VAL A 848 19.45 0.69 49.57
C VAL A 848 18.25 1.30 50.29
N LYS A 849 17.01 0.90 49.92
CA LYS A 849 15.75 1.46 50.45
C LYS A 849 15.67 2.98 50.28
N ILE A 850 16.03 3.48 49.10
CA ILE A 850 15.82 4.90 48.76
C ILE A 850 14.31 5.18 48.69
N HIS A 851 13.91 6.46 48.78
CA HIS A 851 12.53 6.92 48.58
C HIS A 851 11.79 6.15 47.47
N TRP A 852 10.56 5.69 47.75
CA TRP A 852 9.75 4.77 46.93
C TRP A 852 9.65 5.17 45.43
N ILE A 853 9.76 6.46 45.11
CA ILE A 853 9.75 6.93 43.72
C ILE A 853 10.96 6.43 42.90
N MET A 854 12.10 6.17 43.53
CA MET A 854 13.34 5.82 42.81
C MET A 854 13.28 4.43 42.18
N PRO A 855 12.84 3.36 42.88
CA PRO A 855 12.57 2.09 42.22
C PRO A 855 11.52 2.22 41.11
N ASN A 856 10.49 3.04 41.29
CA ASN A 856 9.46 3.28 40.27
C ASN A 856 10.00 3.94 39.00
N ILE A 857 10.93 4.89 39.12
CA ILE A 857 11.61 5.48 37.94
C ILE A 857 12.41 4.41 37.20
N GLY A 858 13.12 3.54 37.93
CA GLY A 858 13.84 2.41 37.34
C GLY A 858 12.89 1.43 36.61
N ALA A 859 11.78 1.08 37.25
CA ALA A 859 10.74 0.23 36.69
C ALA A 859 10.12 0.83 35.41
N PHE A 860 9.84 2.14 35.40
CA PHE A 860 9.38 2.87 34.22
C PHE A 860 10.37 2.78 33.05
N ILE A 861 11.65 3.05 33.29
CA ILE A 861 12.70 2.98 32.25
C ILE A 861 12.84 1.55 31.72
N PHE A 862 12.82 0.56 32.60
CA PHE A 862 12.87 -0.85 32.24
C PHE A 862 11.67 -1.26 31.38
N ALA A 863 10.45 -0.90 31.78
CA ALA A 863 9.23 -1.21 31.04
C ALA A 863 9.21 -0.54 29.66
N ALA A 864 9.61 0.73 29.58
CA ALA A 864 9.74 1.45 28.32
C ALA A 864 10.78 0.81 27.39
N GLY A 865 11.97 0.48 27.89
CA GLY A 865 13.00 -0.21 27.11
C GLY A 865 12.54 -1.59 26.64
N SER A 866 11.88 -2.36 27.50
CA SER A 866 11.40 -3.70 27.19
C SER A 866 10.37 -3.70 26.07
N ILE A 867 9.42 -2.74 26.08
CA ILE A 867 8.40 -2.70 25.03
C ILE A 867 8.93 -2.20 23.68
N VAL A 868 9.85 -1.22 23.69
CA VAL A 868 10.52 -0.74 22.47
C VAL A 868 11.30 -1.89 21.83
N GLY A 869 12.05 -2.66 22.64
CA GLY A 869 12.76 -3.85 22.18
C GLY A 869 11.82 -4.92 21.64
N PHE A 870 10.74 -5.23 22.37
CA PHE A 870 9.73 -6.20 21.97
C PHE A 870 9.10 -5.88 20.61
N GLN A 871 8.62 -4.65 20.43
CA GLN A 871 8.00 -4.21 19.17
C GLN A 871 9.02 -4.19 18.02
N GLY A 872 10.25 -3.73 18.27
CA GLY A 872 11.32 -3.73 17.26
C GLY A 872 11.66 -5.12 16.75
N ILE A 873 11.77 -6.12 17.64
CA ILE A 873 12.01 -7.52 17.28
C ILE A 873 10.83 -8.07 16.46
N GLN A 874 9.60 -7.81 16.91
CA GLN A 874 8.40 -8.33 16.26
C GLN A 874 8.26 -7.78 14.84
N THR A 875 8.45 -6.47 14.63
CA THR A 875 8.41 -5.87 13.28
C THR A 875 9.55 -6.39 12.40
N TYR A 876 10.76 -6.52 12.94
CA TYR A 876 11.89 -7.05 12.18
C TYR A 876 11.65 -8.51 11.72
N LEU A 877 11.10 -9.37 12.59
CA LEU A 877 10.82 -10.77 12.24
C LEU A 877 9.79 -10.88 11.11
N VAL A 878 8.77 -10.01 11.11
CA VAL A 878 7.77 -9.95 10.04
C VAL A 878 8.42 -9.53 8.73
N ASP A 879 9.18 -8.42 8.74
CA ASP A 879 9.83 -7.89 7.54
C ASP A 879 10.93 -8.83 6.99
N ALA A 880 11.65 -9.55 7.85
CA ALA A 880 12.75 -10.43 7.45
C ALA A 880 12.29 -11.80 6.90
N TYR A 881 11.08 -12.26 7.27
CA TYR A 881 10.54 -13.57 6.89
C TYR A 881 9.17 -13.46 6.24
N THR A 882 8.97 -12.54 5.29
CA THR A 882 7.64 -12.21 4.76
C THR A 882 6.78 -13.42 4.37
N ARG A 883 7.35 -14.37 3.58
CA ARG A 883 6.68 -15.63 3.18
C ARG A 883 6.28 -16.55 4.35
N PHE A 884 7.02 -16.50 5.46
CA PHE A 884 6.81 -17.36 6.62
C PHE A 884 6.64 -16.55 7.92
N ALA A 885 6.11 -15.33 7.83
CA ALA A 885 6.14 -14.35 8.93
C ALA A 885 5.38 -14.87 10.15
N ALA A 886 4.19 -15.45 9.94
CA ALA A 886 3.39 -16.07 11.00
C ALA A 886 4.16 -17.18 11.73
N SER A 887 4.89 -18.03 11.00
CA SER A 887 5.68 -19.13 11.59
C SER A 887 6.93 -18.62 12.33
N ALA A 888 7.58 -17.57 11.84
CA ALA A 888 8.73 -16.95 12.49
C ALA A 888 8.33 -16.21 13.79
N VAL A 889 7.22 -15.48 13.76
CA VAL A 889 6.63 -14.82 14.94
C VAL A 889 6.16 -15.85 15.96
N ALA A 890 5.52 -16.94 15.50
CA ALA A 890 5.13 -18.05 16.38
C ALA A 890 6.33 -18.70 17.07
N ALA A 891 7.44 -18.93 16.34
CA ALA A 891 8.67 -19.50 16.91
C ALA A 891 9.24 -18.62 18.04
N ALA A 892 9.31 -17.31 17.81
CA ALA A 892 9.76 -16.36 18.83
C ALA A 892 8.77 -16.28 20.01
N THR A 893 7.47 -16.35 19.74
CA THR A 893 6.40 -16.33 20.77
C THR A 893 6.47 -17.55 21.68
N VAL A 894 6.77 -18.74 21.16
CA VAL A 894 6.95 -19.96 21.97
C VAL A 894 8.08 -19.78 22.97
N LEU A 895 9.28 -19.39 22.49
CA LEU A 895 10.43 -19.21 23.37
C LEU A 895 10.19 -18.08 24.38
N ARG A 896 9.49 -17.02 23.95
CA ARG A 896 9.07 -15.92 24.80
C ARG A 896 8.17 -16.38 25.94
N SER A 897 7.13 -17.14 25.63
CA SER A 897 6.16 -17.63 26.61
C SER A 897 6.81 -18.64 27.58
N ILE A 898 7.73 -19.48 27.10
CA ILE A 898 8.54 -20.37 27.96
C ILE A 898 9.42 -19.56 28.92
N ALA A 899 10.05 -18.48 28.46
CA ALA A 899 10.84 -17.60 29.32
C ALA A 899 9.96 -16.87 30.35
N GLY A 900 8.78 -16.37 29.93
CA GLY A 900 7.77 -15.80 30.82
C GLY A 900 7.27 -16.78 31.89
N PHE A 901 7.22 -18.07 31.57
CA PHE A 901 6.95 -19.13 32.53
C PHE A 901 8.13 -19.38 33.48
N SER A 902 9.35 -19.47 32.93
CA SER A 902 10.53 -19.97 33.66
C SER A 902 11.13 -18.95 34.62
N PHE A 903 11.13 -17.68 34.26
CA PHE A 903 11.84 -16.64 35.00
C PHE A 903 11.26 -16.37 36.40
N PRO A 904 9.93 -16.25 36.57
CA PRO A 904 9.32 -16.15 37.90
C PRO A 904 9.64 -17.32 38.83
N LEU A 905 9.86 -18.53 38.30
CA LEU A 905 10.07 -19.72 39.12
C LEU A 905 11.39 -19.71 39.90
N PHE A 906 12.46 -19.14 39.31
CA PHE A 906 13.75 -19.04 40.01
C PHE A 906 13.95 -17.70 40.73
N ALA A 907 13.08 -16.70 40.48
CA ALA A 907 13.21 -15.37 41.04
C ALA A 907 13.29 -15.32 42.57
N PRO A 908 12.46 -16.06 43.33
CA PRO A 908 12.53 -16.04 44.79
C PRO A 908 13.86 -16.59 45.32
N ASN A 909 14.35 -17.68 44.74
CA ASN A 909 15.65 -18.27 45.11
C ASN A 909 16.82 -17.34 44.76
N MET A 910 16.75 -16.68 43.60
CA MET A 910 17.75 -15.71 43.18
C MET A 910 17.82 -14.52 44.15
N TYR A 911 16.67 -13.93 44.49
CA TYR A 911 16.64 -12.79 45.41
C TYR A 911 16.95 -13.19 46.85
N LYS A 912 16.66 -14.41 47.29
CA LYS A 912 17.12 -14.91 48.59
C LYS A 912 18.65 -15.06 48.66
N ALA A 913 19.28 -15.50 47.57
CA ALA A 913 20.72 -15.73 47.53
C ALA A 913 21.54 -14.45 47.29
N LEU A 914 21.03 -13.55 46.43
CA LEU A 914 21.78 -12.38 45.93
C LEU A 914 21.18 -11.03 46.38
N ASP A 915 20.02 -11.03 47.03
CA ASP A 915 19.24 -9.83 47.33
C ASP A 915 18.86 -9.04 46.05
N TYR A 916 18.09 -7.97 46.18
CA TYR A 916 17.60 -7.18 45.05
C TYR A 916 18.73 -6.55 44.24
N GLY A 917 19.77 -6.02 44.89
CA GLY A 917 20.88 -5.33 44.23
C GLY A 917 21.68 -6.23 43.29
N TRP A 918 22.29 -7.30 43.80
CA TRP A 918 23.06 -8.23 42.97
C TRP A 918 22.18 -9.12 42.10
N GLY A 919 21.00 -9.55 42.58
CA GLY A 919 20.04 -10.30 41.76
C GLY A 919 19.63 -9.53 40.51
N GLY A 920 19.31 -8.24 40.68
CA GLY A 920 19.08 -7.33 39.56
C GLY A 920 20.31 -7.07 38.71
N SER A 921 21.50 -6.99 39.32
CA SER A 921 22.73 -6.75 38.56
C SER A 921 23.07 -7.91 37.63
N VAL A 922 22.84 -9.16 38.05
CA VAL A 922 22.98 -10.34 37.19
C VAL A 922 22.04 -10.24 35.98
N LEU A 923 20.78 -9.86 36.19
CA LEU A 923 19.85 -9.57 35.10
C LEU A 923 20.34 -8.40 34.23
N GLY A 924 20.84 -7.32 34.81
CA GLY A 924 21.41 -6.20 34.06
C GLY A 924 22.58 -6.61 33.16
N PHE A 925 23.51 -7.43 33.66
CA PHE A 925 24.62 -7.95 32.87
C PHE A 925 24.18 -8.91 31.77
N CYS A 926 23.24 -9.82 32.06
CA CYS A 926 22.65 -10.67 31.02
C CYS A 926 21.93 -9.84 29.94
N ALA A 927 21.23 -8.78 30.33
CA ALA A 927 20.61 -7.85 29.40
C ALA A 927 21.63 -7.13 28.51
N ILE A 928 22.81 -6.77 29.04
CA ILE A 928 23.90 -6.21 28.24
C ILE A 928 24.45 -7.24 27.26
N VAL A 929 24.76 -8.45 27.73
CA VAL A 929 25.36 -9.51 26.91
C VAL A 929 24.43 -9.95 25.77
N LEU A 930 23.14 -10.07 26.04
CA LEU A 930 22.16 -10.50 25.04
C LEU A 930 21.63 -9.33 24.20
N GLY A 931 21.35 -8.20 24.84
CA GLY A 931 20.62 -7.08 24.25
C GLY A 931 21.50 -6.12 23.46
N VAL A 932 22.72 -5.80 23.91
CA VAL A 932 23.57 -4.82 23.22
C VAL A 932 24.13 -5.39 21.90
N PRO A 933 24.69 -6.61 21.84
CA PRO A 933 25.21 -7.15 20.60
C PRO A 933 24.14 -7.42 19.54
N ALA A 934 22.91 -7.79 19.92
CA ALA A 934 21.89 -8.22 18.98
C ALA A 934 21.56 -7.17 17.89
N PRO A 935 21.26 -5.89 18.20
CA PRO A 935 21.08 -4.85 17.19
C PRO A 935 22.31 -4.63 16.31
N PHE A 936 23.52 -4.62 16.86
CA PHE A 936 24.75 -4.41 16.07
C PHE A 936 25.04 -5.58 15.13
N LEU A 937 24.82 -6.82 15.60
CA LEU A 937 24.96 -8.03 14.78
C LEU A 937 23.97 -8.03 13.62
N LEU A 938 22.72 -7.63 13.87
CA LEU A 938 21.69 -7.53 12.83
C LEU A 938 22.00 -6.41 11.84
N TRP A 939 22.50 -5.26 12.31
CA TRP A 939 22.86 -4.13 11.44
C TRP A 939 24.07 -4.45 10.55
N MET A 940 25.11 -5.10 11.08
CA MET A 940 26.34 -5.40 10.32
C MET A 940 26.27 -6.69 9.51
N PHE A 941 25.63 -7.73 10.04
CA PHE A 941 25.64 -9.08 9.45
C PHE A 941 24.25 -9.57 9.01
N GLY A 942 23.18 -8.79 9.19
CA GLY A 942 21.81 -9.19 8.85
C GLY A 942 21.66 -9.66 7.41
N GLU A 943 22.23 -8.93 6.44
CA GLU A 943 22.18 -9.28 5.01
C GLU A 943 22.93 -10.60 4.72
N LYS A 944 24.13 -10.79 5.32
CA LYS A 944 24.91 -12.03 5.18
C LYS A 944 24.24 -13.23 5.85
N LEU A 945 23.57 -13.01 6.98
CA LEU A 945 22.86 -14.06 7.71
C LEU A 945 21.55 -14.43 7.02
N ARG A 946 20.87 -13.48 6.37
CA ARG A 946 19.69 -13.73 5.52
C ARG A 946 20.04 -14.45 4.23
N GLY A 947 21.13 -14.07 3.56
CA GLY A 947 21.60 -14.77 2.36
C GLY A 947 22.03 -16.23 2.60
N LYS A 948 22.26 -16.62 3.86
CA LYS A 948 22.50 -18.03 4.26
C LYS A 948 21.22 -18.79 4.65
N SER A 949 20.10 -18.09 4.79
CA SER A 949 18.81 -18.67 5.18
C SER A 949 18.03 -19.07 3.93
N LYS A 950 17.53 -20.30 3.86
CA LYS A 950 16.63 -20.75 2.78
C LYS A 950 15.18 -20.21 2.91
N PHE A 951 14.88 -19.50 4.00
CA PHE A 951 13.52 -19.11 4.38
C PHE A 951 13.35 -17.59 4.57
N ALA A 952 14.44 -16.82 4.55
CA ALA A 952 14.39 -15.38 4.73
C ALA A 952 14.16 -14.64 3.41
N ALA A 953 13.51 -13.49 3.46
CA ALA A 953 13.33 -12.62 2.30
C ALA A 953 14.71 -12.18 1.77
N GLY A 954 14.91 -12.19 0.44
CA GLY A 954 16.17 -11.78 -0.20
C GLY A 954 17.31 -12.80 -0.14
N SER A 955 16.99 -14.09 0.02
CA SER A 955 17.90 -15.21 -0.22
C SER A 955 17.86 -15.70 -1.66
#